data_AF-A0A945JTR7-F1
#
_entry.id   AF-A0A945JTR7-F1
#
_cell.length_a   1.000
_cell.length_b   1.000
_cell.length_c   1.000
_cell.angle_alpha   90.00
_cell.angle_beta   90.00
_cell.angle_gamma   90.00
#
_symmetry.space_group_name_H-M   'P 1'
#
loop_
_entity.id
_entity.type
_entity.pdbx_description
1 polymer ?
#
loop_
_entity_poly.entity_id
_entity_poly.type
_entity_poly.pdbx_seq_one_letter_code
_entity_poly.pdbx_strand_id
1 'polypeptide(L)'
;MLHNPFLNRSMICSVDEFFGRQRELNYVMGRIGAPTPQSVSVLGERRTGKSSFLWHIAQKQVHSRYFDEPERYVFLLVDFQGRPNLSEEEFCRFFGEQLRAGVPAAVDIPPLRNTADILTAVQNLTGAGLRLVCLFDEFESITRNAGFSAGFFGFLRSLANLYPVAYVTSSRRDLPSLCHEEQIAESPFFNIFSKLHLGSMPEAEVEDLIATPSVAAGLSLLPHTEALMRLGGRWPFFVQIACATAFDLVMETGTDEVDMSQVEYRFQAETDSHFHYFWDHFNDTERAVLASLANQQEPDATLAHVTETLARDGYVQNDESGARLFSISFEHYLRQVLAKDGRSTRAGPSTASVASTADDESLRRSGSWSKRLKYTGAGLFVVSMLALLSHVFSAGEKPNDADAQLATSSRLSETNYPTAAGFFRLFELDVNDIFASFYPTYTRQPLGRVRITNDDSVPAEATLQFYLSNWQRRPTEKRFVLAPQTTQDVDLMALLDPAIVHLQDVSPVQAKVVVTISSRGQVQAIQQTQEVRVYGRGALRWDSVSRAAAFITSTDRTVDGFARSLLVAFEEEARALGTPGRNLIRAMVLFEALKQHEVRYVPDANTPYARSSVDKTTIDHVQYPAEVLKRKAGDCDDLTALYCALLENVGIATALVDYPGHIFPMFDTGISRNDADLLPLDKNLYVVFDERLWIPLEITQLDKSFLHAWRAGVDELSKLSSLNQRRLVVPTDQAWQEYPPASLSLANEVAPPDRATLAPHVQAAFAELRQLIDEYVETAYLDPLVVTPDNKQLRLKLIKLYLALLQYDTAINTAETHLLQKLGDPAATYNQLGVGYFMKGELTRSALNFQRALDLRPQDSGLRGNLDLVLARMGGQSDQEPGRVAPTGQAADKGAAEVVDVDDFYWLDP
;
A
#
# COMPACT_ATOMS: atom_id res chain seq x y z
N MET A 1 -45.53 21.10 33.37
CA MET A 1 -44.70 19.90 33.53
C MET A 1 -43.26 20.36 33.46
N LEU A 2 -42.45 20.02 34.46
CA LEU A 2 -41.00 20.18 34.37
C LEU A 2 -40.55 19.31 33.18
N HIS A 3 -39.81 19.88 32.25
CA HIS A 3 -39.26 19.15 31.11
C HIS A 3 -37.77 18.94 31.38
N ASN A 4 -37.31 17.70 31.25
CA ASN A 4 -35.90 17.39 31.47
C ASN A 4 -35.05 18.05 30.37
N PRO A 5 -34.18 19.01 30.70
CA PRO A 5 -33.44 19.79 29.72
C PRO A 5 -32.27 19.02 29.11
N PHE A 6 -31.94 17.84 29.65
CA PHE A 6 -30.78 17.06 29.25
C PHE A 6 -31.09 15.93 28.26
N LEU A 7 -32.30 15.86 27.72
CA LEU A 7 -32.71 14.76 26.83
C LEU A 7 -32.20 14.90 25.38
N ASN A 8 -31.61 16.04 25.00
CA ASN A 8 -31.08 16.22 23.65
C ASN A 8 -29.77 15.43 23.46
N ARG A 9 -29.86 14.26 22.80
CA ARG A 9 -28.72 13.38 22.47
C ARG A 9 -28.14 13.60 21.07
N SER A 10 -28.66 14.59 20.34
CA SER A 10 -28.29 14.90 18.96
C SER A 10 -27.34 16.11 18.88
N MET A 11 -26.95 16.50 17.67
CA MET A 11 -26.20 17.73 17.45
C MET A 11 -26.98 18.94 18.01
N ILE A 12 -26.30 19.77 18.81
CA ILE A 12 -26.91 20.97 19.38
C ILE A 12 -27.03 22.01 18.27
N CYS A 13 -28.28 22.37 17.94
CA CYS A 13 -28.62 23.34 16.90
C CYS A 13 -29.23 24.62 17.49
N SER A 14 -28.79 24.98 18.70
CA SER A 14 -29.18 26.21 19.40
C SER A 14 -27.93 26.88 19.97
N VAL A 15 -27.81 28.19 19.77
CA VAL A 15 -26.67 28.97 20.28
C VAL A 15 -26.68 29.02 21.81
N ASP A 16 -27.86 29.09 22.42
CA ASP A 16 -28.04 29.22 23.86
C ASP A 16 -27.90 27.89 24.63
N GLU A 17 -27.96 26.75 23.92
CA GLU A 17 -27.78 25.41 24.49
C GLU A 17 -26.35 24.88 24.31
N PHE A 18 -25.46 25.66 23.70
CA PHE A 18 -24.06 25.31 23.52
C PHE A 18 -23.21 25.86 24.68
N PHE A 19 -22.75 24.96 25.55
CA PHE A 19 -22.02 25.32 26.77
C PHE A 19 -20.51 25.13 26.64
N GLY A 20 -19.75 26.06 27.24
CA GLY A 20 -18.29 26.00 27.35
C GLY A 20 -17.55 26.22 26.02
N ARG A 21 -16.34 25.63 25.93
CA ARG A 21 -15.44 25.69 24.76
C ARG A 21 -15.00 27.10 24.39
N GLN A 22 -14.98 28.03 25.34
CA GLN A 22 -14.69 29.44 25.05
C GLN A 22 -13.25 29.62 24.56
N ARG A 23 -12.31 28.83 25.09
CA ARG A 23 -10.90 28.86 24.65
C ARG A 23 -10.79 28.39 23.20
N GLU A 24 -11.48 27.30 22.87
CA GLU A 24 -11.51 26.69 21.55
C GLU A 24 -12.21 27.61 20.52
N LEU A 25 -13.33 28.24 20.89
CA LEU A 25 -14.02 29.24 20.06
C LEU A 25 -13.11 30.43 19.76
N ASN A 26 -12.47 31.00 20.79
CA ASN A 26 -11.53 32.10 20.61
C ASN A 26 -10.36 31.72 19.70
N TYR A 27 -9.85 30.49 19.84
CA TYR A 27 -8.78 29.96 19.01
C TYR A 27 -9.18 29.86 17.54
N VAL A 28 -10.32 29.20 17.23
CA VAL A 28 -10.77 29.00 15.85
C VAL A 28 -11.17 30.31 15.19
N MET A 29 -11.97 31.13 15.88
CA MET A 29 -12.44 32.41 15.34
C MET A 29 -11.27 33.38 15.10
N GLY A 30 -10.27 33.41 15.99
CA GLY A 30 -9.07 34.23 15.78
C GLY A 30 -8.25 33.83 14.55
N ARG A 31 -8.17 32.53 14.24
CA ARG A 31 -7.46 31.99 13.07
C ARG A 31 -8.20 32.28 11.76
N ILE A 32 -9.53 32.15 11.77
CA ILE A 32 -10.40 32.54 10.65
C ILE A 32 -10.32 34.06 10.43
N GLY A 33 -10.31 34.84 11.51
CA GLY A 33 -10.30 36.29 11.51
C GLY A 33 -8.98 36.95 11.08
N ALA A 34 -7.90 36.18 11.00
CA ALA A 34 -6.57 36.69 10.66
C ALA A 34 -6.57 37.43 9.29
N PRO A 35 -5.59 38.34 9.05
CA PRO A 35 -5.46 39.04 7.76
C PRO A 35 -5.46 38.07 6.58
N THR A 36 -4.72 36.97 6.70
CA THR A 36 -4.83 35.78 5.86
C THR A 36 -5.54 34.70 6.69
N PRO A 37 -6.75 34.28 6.31
CA PRO A 37 -7.49 33.24 7.02
C PRO A 37 -6.68 31.95 7.13
N GLN A 38 -6.71 31.30 8.30
CA GLN A 38 -5.96 30.07 8.56
C GLN A 38 -6.90 28.90 8.81
N SER A 39 -6.49 27.72 8.35
CA SER A 39 -7.30 26.50 8.47
C SER A 39 -7.03 25.78 9.81
N VAL A 40 -8.08 25.17 10.37
CA VAL A 40 -8.02 24.49 11.68
C VAL A 40 -8.63 23.10 11.58
N SER A 41 -7.93 22.08 12.07
CA SER A 41 -8.44 20.72 12.18
C SER A 41 -8.89 20.44 13.60
N VAL A 42 -10.18 20.21 13.78
CA VAL A 42 -10.85 19.94 15.04
C VAL A 42 -10.89 18.43 15.27
N LEU A 43 -9.99 17.96 16.12
CA LEU A 43 -9.77 16.55 16.43
C LEU A 43 -10.52 16.19 17.71
N GLY A 44 -11.07 15.00 17.81
CA GLY A 44 -11.65 14.53 19.06
C GLY A 44 -12.54 13.32 18.90
N GLU A 45 -12.79 12.64 20.00
CA GLU A 45 -13.51 11.37 19.99
C GLU A 45 -14.99 11.47 19.59
N ARG A 46 -15.62 10.32 19.34
CA ARG A 46 -17.06 10.30 19.05
C ARG A 46 -17.82 10.89 20.25
N ARG A 47 -18.81 11.74 19.98
CA ARG A 47 -19.65 12.41 20.99
C ARG A 47 -18.93 13.46 21.88
N THR A 48 -17.75 13.97 21.50
CA THR A 48 -17.11 15.09 22.23
C THR A 48 -17.71 16.47 21.92
N GLY A 49 -18.61 16.56 20.94
CA GLY A 49 -19.32 17.79 20.56
C GLY A 49 -18.77 18.51 19.32
N LYS A 50 -17.96 17.84 18.49
CA LYS A 50 -17.36 18.43 17.27
C LYS A 50 -18.40 19.05 16.32
N SER A 51 -19.43 18.29 15.95
CA SER A 51 -20.51 18.76 15.05
C SER A 51 -21.26 19.96 15.64
N SER A 52 -21.60 19.90 16.93
CA SER A 52 -22.23 21.03 17.65
C SER A 52 -21.33 22.27 17.65
N PHE A 53 -20.01 22.09 17.80
CA PHE A 53 -19.03 23.18 17.77
C PHE A 53 -18.91 23.83 16.39
N LEU A 54 -18.82 23.03 15.32
CA LEU A 54 -18.83 23.53 13.93
C LEU A 54 -20.15 24.26 13.62
N TRP A 55 -21.29 23.67 14.01
CA TRP A 55 -22.60 24.30 13.83
C TRP A 55 -22.69 25.64 14.56
N HIS A 56 -22.22 25.72 15.81
CA HIS A 56 -22.21 26.95 16.59
C HIS A 56 -21.36 28.05 15.91
N ILE A 57 -20.17 27.70 15.42
CA ILE A 57 -19.29 28.61 14.68
C ILE A 57 -19.95 29.10 13.38
N ALA A 58 -20.81 28.31 12.75
CA ALA A 58 -21.50 28.70 11.53
C ALA A 58 -22.56 29.81 11.74
N GLN A 59 -22.99 30.05 12.98
CA GLN A 59 -24.13 30.92 13.25
C GLN A 59 -23.77 32.42 13.19
N LYS A 60 -24.59 33.19 12.47
CA LYS A 60 -24.43 34.65 12.33
C LYS A 60 -24.43 35.40 13.68
N GLN A 61 -25.19 34.91 14.66
CA GLN A 61 -25.24 35.48 16.01
C GLN A 61 -23.90 35.37 16.76
N VAL A 62 -23.08 34.39 16.40
CA VAL A 62 -21.76 34.18 16.98
C VAL A 62 -20.74 35.07 16.27
N HIS A 63 -20.84 35.23 14.96
CA HIS A 63 -19.90 36.04 14.15
C HIS A 63 -19.75 37.48 14.64
N SER A 64 -20.84 38.13 15.05
CA SER A 64 -20.81 39.51 15.57
C SER A 64 -20.04 39.67 16.88
N ARG A 65 -19.72 38.57 17.58
CA ARG A 65 -18.88 38.60 18.80
C ARG A 65 -17.39 38.57 18.49
N TYR A 66 -17.02 38.16 17.28
CA TYR A 66 -15.63 37.83 16.91
C TYR A 66 -15.08 38.61 15.72
N PHE A 67 -15.94 39.10 14.83
CA PHE A 67 -15.54 39.84 13.63
C PHE A 67 -16.13 41.25 13.64
N ASP A 68 -15.30 42.24 13.31
CA ASP A 68 -15.74 43.63 13.19
C ASP A 68 -16.68 43.85 11.98
N GLU A 69 -16.43 43.12 10.89
CA GLU A 69 -17.22 43.17 9.64
C GLU A 69 -17.72 41.75 9.28
N PRO A 70 -18.69 41.20 10.05
CA PRO A 70 -19.14 39.81 9.89
C PRO A 70 -19.75 39.52 8.51
N GLU A 71 -20.34 40.53 7.87
CA GLU A 71 -20.89 40.45 6.50
C GLU A 71 -19.86 40.14 5.41
N ARG A 72 -18.55 40.31 5.69
CA ARG A 72 -17.49 39.91 4.76
C ARG A 72 -17.24 38.41 4.73
N TYR A 73 -17.76 37.66 5.71
CA TYR A 73 -17.49 36.23 5.84
C TYR A 73 -18.66 35.40 5.31
N VAL A 74 -18.35 34.47 4.42
CA VAL A 74 -19.29 33.48 3.90
C VAL A 74 -18.95 32.14 4.57
N PHE A 75 -19.75 31.74 5.54
CA PHE A 75 -19.62 30.45 6.22
C PHE A 75 -20.42 29.38 5.48
N LEU A 76 -19.76 28.28 5.17
CA LEU A 76 -20.33 27.12 4.49
C LEU A 76 -20.20 25.89 5.38
N LEU A 77 -21.30 25.44 5.98
CA LEU A 77 -21.32 24.20 6.74
C LEU A 77 -21.70 23.04 5.83
N VAL A 78 -20.81 22.06 5.70
CA VAL A 78 -20.99 20.84 4.93
C VAL A 78 -20.82 19.64 5.85
N ASP A 79 -21.86 18.83 5.90
CA ASP A 79 -21.85 17.53 6.57
C ASP A 79 -21.61 16.42 5.54
N PHE A 80 -20.56 15.63 5.72
CA PHE A 80 -20.24 14.48 4.88
C PHE A 80 -20.82 13.16 5.41
N GLN A 81 -21.45 13.17 6.58
CA GLN A 81 -22.10 12.01 7.17
C GLN A 81 -23.28 11.54 6.29
N GLY A 82 -23.27 10.27 5.89
CA GLY A 82 -24.31 9.67 5.05
C GLY A 82 -24.05 9.69 3.55
N ARG A 83 -22.87 10.14 3.10
CA ARG A 83 -22.47 10.12 1.67
C ARG A 83 -21.10 9.46 1.46
N PRO A 84 -20.95 8.15 1.80
CA PRO A 84 -19.65 7.48 1.77
C PRO A 84 -19.02 7.36 0.38
N ASN A 85 -19.80 7.48 -0.70
CA ASN A 85 -19.35 7.31 -2.09
C ASN A 85 -19.50 8.58 -2.93
N LEU A 86 -19.35 9.76 -2.32
CA LEU A 86 -19.42 11.04 -3.04
C LEU A 86 -18.29 11.11 -4.08
N SER A 87 -18.59 11.36 -5.35
CA SER A 87 -17.58 11.64 -6.37
C SER A 87 -17.13 13.12 -6.37
N GLU A 88 -15.98 13.44 -6.97
CA GLU A 88 -15.51 14.83 -7.13
C GLU A 88 -16.53 15.73 -7.86
N GLU A 89 -17.24 15.21 -8.88
CA GLU A 89 -18.28 15.96 -9.60
C GLU A 89 -19.50 16.24 -8.71
N GLU A 90 -19.95 15.24 -7.95
CA GLU A 90 -21.07 15.41 -7.02
C GLU A 90 -20.71 16.34 -5.87
N PHE A 91 -19.46 16.31 -5.41
CA PHE A 91 -18.92 17.29 -4.48
C PHE A 91 -19.00 18.70 -5.05
N CYS A 92 -18.51 18.93 -6.28
CA CYS A 92 -18.52 20.26 -6.90
C CYS A 92 -19.95 20.82 -6.99
N ARG A 93 -20.89 19.99 -7.45
CA ARG A 93 -22.31 20.38 -7.57
C ARG A 93 -22.91 20.72 -6.21
N PHE A 94 -22.73 19.85 -5.21
CA PHE A 94 -23.26 20.05 -3.87
C PHE A 94 -22.64 21.29 -3.20
N PHE A 95 -21.32 21.47 -3.32
CA PHE A 95 -20.61 22.65 -2.83
C PHE A 95 -21.15 23.93 -3.46
N GLY A 96 -21.44 23.92 -4.77
CA GLY A 96 -21.99 25.06 -5.48
C GLY A 96 -23.42 25.43 -5.07
N GLU A 97 -24.27 24.44 -4.79
CA GLU A 97 -25.62 24.67 -4.25
C GLU A 97 -25.57 25.36 -2.89
N GLN A 98 -24.71 24.87 -1.99
CA GLN A 98 -24.53 25.45 -0.66
C GLN A 98 -23.90 26.84 -0.72
N LEU A 99 -22.90 27.03 -1.59
CA LEU A 99 -22.22 28.32 -1.75
C LEU A 99 -23.19 29.41 -2.24
N ARG A 100 -24.04 29.10 -3.23
CA ARG A 100 -25.06 30.03 -3.72
C ARG A 100 -26.06 30.45 -2.66
N ALA A 101 -26.39 29.55 -1.72
CA ALA A 101 -27.31 29.88 -0.63
C ALA A 101 -26.67 30.84 0.40
N GLY A 102 -25.35 30.79 0.56
CA GLY A 102 -24.60 31.61 1.52
C GLY A 102 -24.10 32.96 1.00
N VAL A 103 -24.08 33.15 -0.33
CA VAL A 103 -23.47 34.32 -0.99
C VAL A 103 -24.53 35.38 -1.35
N PRO A 104 -24.23 36.69 -1.23
CA PRO A 104 -25.14 37.74 -1.70
C PRO A 104 -25.47 37.62 -3.19
N ALA A 105 -26.74 37.83 -3.56
CA ALA A 105 -27.24 37.67 -4.94
C ALA A 105 -26.52 38.53 -6.00
N ALA A 106 -25.75 39.54 -5.59
CA ALA A 106 -24.96 40.39 -6.47
C ALA A 106 -23.65 39.75 -6.96
N VAL A 107 -23.18 38.65 -6.34
CA VAL A 107 -21.98 37.93 -6.74
C VAL A 107 -22.36 36.74 -7.62
N ASP A 108 -21.82 36.69 -8.83
CA ASP A 108 -22.09 35.60 -9.76
C ASP A 108 -21.37 34.31 -9.35
N ILE A 109 -22.12 33.22 -9.17
CA ILE A 109 -21.60 31.90 -8.83
C ILE A 109 -22.01 30.91 -9.94
N PRO A 110 -21.06 30.53 -10.82
CA PRO A 110 -21.37 29.65 -11.96
C PRO A 110 -21.80 28.25 -11.49
N PRO A 111 -22.44 27.44 -12.34
CA PRO A 111 -22.71 26.03 -12.02
C PRO A 111 -21.39 25.29 -11.84
N LEU A 112 -21.17 24.77 -10.63
CA LEU A 112 -19.91 24.10 -10.29
C LEU A 112 -20.00 22.63 -10.69
N ARG A 113 -19.31 22.25 -11.77
CA ARG A 113 -19.26 20.87 -12.29
C ARG A 113 -17.89 20.23 -12.02
N ASN A 114 -16.86 21.05 -11.86
CA ASN A 114 -15.49 20.62 -11.62
C ASN A 114 -14.74 21.64 -10.74
N THR A 115 -13.49 21.34 -10.40
CA THR A 115 -12.63 22.18 -9.56
C THR A 115 -12.29 23.53 -10.20
N ALA A 116 -12.23 23.64 -11.53
CA ALA A 116 -11.99 24.91 -12.22
C ALA A 116 -13.18 25.89 -12.06
N ASP A 117 -14.40 25.36 -12.01
CA ASP A 117 -15.59 26.18 -11.72
C ASP A 117 -15.55 26.71 -10.29
N ILE A 118 -15.12 25.88 -9.32
CA ILE A 118 -14.94 26.30 -7.92
C ILE A 118 -13.91 27.43 -7.84
N LEU A 119 -12.79 27.32 -8.54
CA LEU A 119 -11.78 28.38 -8.61
C LEU A 119 -12.38 29.70 -9.10
N THR A 120 -13.19 29.66 -10.16
CA THR A 120 -13.86 30.83 -10.71
C THR A 120 -14.81 31.47 -9.69
N ALA A 121 -15.58 30.65 -8.96
CA ALA A 121 -16.47 31.14 -7.90
C ALA A 121 -15.68 31.82 -6.76
N VAL A 122 -14.56 31.23 -6.33
CA VAL A 122 -13.69 31.81 -5.29
C VAL A 122 -13.05 33.12 -5.76
N GLN A 123 -12.65 33.22 -7.03
CA GLN A 123 -12.16 34.48 -7.62
C GLN A 123 -13.21 35.58 -7.59
N ASN A 124 -14.47 35.26 -7.92
CA ASN A 124 -15.59 36.21 -7.88
C ASN A 124 -15.86 36.71 -6.45
N LEU A 125 -15.83 35.80 -5.46
CA LEU A 125 -15.95 36.16 -4.04
C LEU A 125 -14.83 37.09 -3.58
N THR A 126 -13.59 36.76 -3.96
CA THR A 126 -12.41 37.55 -3.62
C THR A 126 -12.48 38.95 -4.26
N GLY A 127 -12.91 39.04 -5.51
CA GLY A 127 -13.13 40.30 -6.22
C GLY A 127 -14.23 41.18 -5.58
N ALA A 128 -15.21 40.55 -4.91
CA ALA A 128 -16.23 41.23 -4.14
C ALA A 128 -15.79 41.58 -2.69
N GLY A 129 -14.55 41.27 -2.30
CA GLY A 129 -14.03 41.52 -0.96
C GLY A 129 -14.52 40.55 0.11
N LEU A 130 -15.14 39.43 -0.29
CA LEU A 130 -15.66 38.40 0.61
C LEU A 130 -14.59 37.34 0.93
N ARG A 131 -14.70 36.74 2.11
CA ARG A 131 -13.83 35.68 2.63
C ARG A 131 -14.64 34.40 2.79
N LEU A 132 -14.13 33.28 2.29
CA LEU A 132 -14.83 32.00 2.34
C LEU A 132 -14.33 31.15 3.51
N VAL A 133 -15.25 30.65 4.33
CA VAL A 133 -14.94 29.75 5.44
C VAL A 133 -15.74 28.46 5.28
N CYS A 134 -15.03 27.37 5.00
CA CYS A 134 -15.61 26.06 4.78
C CYS A 134 -15.52 25.22 6.06
N LEU A 135 -16.65 24.95 6.69
CA LEU A 135 -16.78 24.08 7.86
C LEU A 135 -17.16 22.68 7.36
N PHE A 136 -16.22 21.75 7.43
CA PHE A 136 -16.33 20.38 6.90
C PHE A 136 -16.47 19.40 8.06
N ASP A 137 -17.70 18.94 8.32
CA ASP A 137 -18.00 17.98 9.38
C ASP A 137 -17.85 16.53 8.89
N GLU A 138 -17.29 15.67 9.72
CA GLU A 138 -16.94 14.27 9.39
C GLU A 138 -16.09 14.17 8.11
N PHE A 139 -15.11 15.09 7.98
CA PHE A 139 -14.23 15.18 6.81
C PHE A 139 -13.39 13.93 6.59
N GLU A 140 -13.26 13.09 7.62
CA GLU A 140 -12.66 11.76 7.51
C GLU A 140 -13.36 10.88 6.46
N SER A 141 -14.65 11.10 6.18
CA SER A 141 -15.36 10.39 5.11
C SER A 141 -14.85 10.75 3.72
N ILE A 142 -14.32 11.96 3.53
CA ILE A 142 -13.71 12.42 2.26
C ILE A 142 -12.27 11.94 2.16
N THR A 143 -11.49 12.01 3.25
CA THR A 143 -10.12 11.49 3.27
C THR A 143 -10.05 9.96 3.12
N ARG A 144 -11.16 9.28 3.43
CA ARG A 144 -11.39 7.85 3.29
C ARG A 144 -12.13 7.46 2.00
N ASN A 145 -12.34 8.38 1.07
CA ASN A 145 -13.07 8.04 -0.14
C ASN A 145 -12.11 8.08 -1.33
N ALA A 146 -11.88 6.90 -1.93
CA ALA A 146 -11.04 6.72 -3.11
C ALA A 146 -11.54 7.50 -4.35
N GLY A 147 -12.76 8.04 -4.30
CA GLY A 147 -13.31 8.96 -5.30
C GLY A 147 -12.69 10.36 -5.28
N PHE A 148 -11.86 10.70 -4.28
CA PHE A 148 -11.13 11.98 -4.20
C PHE A 148 -9.63 11.77 -4.35
N SER A 149 -9.05 12.37 -5.38
CA SER A 149 -7.62 12.22 -5.71
C SER A 149 -6.70 13.12 -4.89
N ALA A 150 -5.40 12.80 -4.82
CA ALA A 150 -4.38 13.73 -4.30
C ALA A 150 -4.40 15.11 -5.00
N GLY A 151 -4.77 15.13 -6.30
CA GLY A 151 -4.97 16.36 -7.07
C GLY A 151 -6.08 17.26 -6.52
N PHE A 152 -7.17 16.67 -6.02
CA PHE A 152 -8.25 17.41 -5.37
C PHE A 152 -7.80 18.08 -4.06
N PHE A 153 -7.05 17.36 -3.21
CA PHE A 153 -6.50 17.95 -1.98
C PHE A 153 -5.45 19.04 -2.30
N GLY A 154 -4.63 18.83 -3.34
CA GLY A 154 -3.72 19.85 -3.86
C GLY A 154 -4.45 21.11 -4.34
N PHE A 155 -5.61 20.93 -4.97
CA PHE A 155 -6.50 22.02 -5.37
C PHE A 155 -7.05 22.79 -4.15
N LEU A 156 -7.59 22.09 -3.14
CA LEU A 156 -8.07 22.74 -1.90
C LEU A 156 -6.95 23.54 -1.21
N ARG A 157 -5.73 23.00 -1.17
CA ARG A 157 -4.55 23.72 -0.67
C ARG A 157 -4.25 24.98 -1.48
N SER A 158 -4.28 24.88 -2.80
CA SER A 158 -4.04 26.01 -3.69
C SER A 158 -5.03 27.15 -3.42
N LEU A 159 -6.30 26.82 -3.20
CA LEU A 159 -7.33 27.81 -2.83
C LEU A 159 -7.00 28.56 -1.54
N ALA A 160 -6.68 27.85 -0.45
CA ALA A 160 -6.36 28.48 0.83
C ALA A 160 -5.05 29.29 0.81
N ASN A 161 -4.11 28.94 -0.06
CA ASN A 161 -2.84 29.68 -0.17
C ASN A 161 -2.95 30.95 -1.03
N LEU A 162 -3.78 30.92 -2.08
CA LEU A 162 -3.87 32.00 -3.07
C LEU A 162 -5.03 32.97 -2.82
N TYR A 163 -6.06 32.53 -2.10
CA TYR A 163 -7.29 33.29 -1.88
C TYR A 163 -7.66 33.33 -0.39
N PRO A 164 -8.52 34.26 0.05
CA PRO A 164 -8.98 34.33 1.44
C PRO A 164 -9.98 33.21 1.76
N VAL A 165 -9.49 31.97 1.78
CA VAL A 165 -10.23 30.74 2.07
C VAL A 165 -9.65 30.07 3.31
N ALA A 166 -10.50 29.71 4.27
CA ALA A 166 -10.12 28.88 5.42
C ALA A 166 -11.00 27.63 5.51
N TYR A 167 -10.38 26.51 5.88
CA TYR A 167 -11.09 25.26 6.17
C TYR A 167 -11.09 24.98 7.67
N VAL A 168 -12.25 24.62 8.21
CA VAL A 168 -12.38 24.06 9.55
C VAL A 168 -12.94 22.65 9.42
N THR A 169 -12.11 21.64 9.64
CA THR A 169 -12.50 20.24 9.47
C THR A 169 -12.77 19.61 10.82
N SER A 170 -13.74 18.69 10.91
CA SER A 170 -13.87 17.78 12.06
C SER A 170 -13.44 16.36 11.68
N SER A 171 -12.71 15.71 12.58
CA SER A 171 -12.33 14.30 12.44
C SER A 171 -12.03 13.67 13.80
N ARG A 172 -12.01 12.35 13.86
CA ARG A 172 -11.78 11.61 15.09
C ARG A 172 -10.32 11.64 15.53
N ARG A 173 -9.44 11.35 14.58
CA ARG A 173 -7.99 11.41 14.69
C ARG A 173 -7.44 12.42 13.69
N ASP A 174 -6.14 12.63 13.75
CA ASP A 174 -5.45 13.52 12.84
C ASP A 174 -5.68 13.09 11.38
N LEU A 175 -5.99 14.03 10.49
CA LEU A 175 -6.39 13.73 9.11
C LEU A 175 -5.36 12.88 8.35
N PRO A 176 -4.03 13.11 8.46
CA PRO A 176 -3.03 12.22 7.88
C PRO A 176 -3.17 10.76 8.33
N SER A 177 -3.46 10.53 9.62
CA SER A 177 -3.66 9.17 10.17
C SER A 177 -4.97 8.50 9.75
N LEU A 178 -5.87 9.22 9.07
CA LEU A 178 -7.20 8.75 8.67
C LEU A 178 -7.33 8.59 7.16
N CYS A 179 -6.27 8.86 6.41
CA CYS A 179 -6.24 8.71 4.96
C CYS A 179 -6.12 7.23 4.57
N HIS A 180 -6.77 6.85 3.47
CA HIS A 180 -6.64 5.49 2.91
C HIS A 180 -5.38 5.28 2.07
N GLU A 181 -4.69 6.36 1.69
CA GLU A 181 -3.45 6.34 0.92
C GLU A 181 -2.39 7.19 1.65
N GLU A 182 -1.15 6.67 1.76
CA GLU A 182 -0.03 7.43 2.37
C GLU A 182 0.30 8.71 1.58
N GLN A 183 0.03 8.76 0.26
CA GLN A 183 0.20 9.97 -0.56
C GLN A 183 -0.77 11.09 -0.19
N ILE A 184 -1.99 10.75 0.29
CA ILE A 184 -2.93 11.73 0.82
C ILE A 184 -2.47 12.14 2.22
N ALA A 185 -2.03 11.19 3.06
CA ALA A 185 -1.47 11.48 4.39
C ALA A 185 -0.26 12.44 4.35
N GLU A 186 0.59 12.32 3.34
CA GLU A 186 1.72 13.22 3.04
C GLU A 186 1.34 14.44 2.21
N SER A 187 0.06 14.58 1.83
CA SER A 187 -0.42 15.72 1.06
C SER A 187 -0.02 17.01 1.77
N PRO A 188 0.63 17.95 1.05
CA PRO A 188 0.89 19.27 1.59
C PRO A 188 -0.39 19.93 2.09
N PHE A 189 -1.59 19.54 1.64
CA PHE A 189 -2.85 20.06 2.15
C PHE A 189 -2.95 19.98 3.67
N PHE A 190 -2.60 18.86 4.30
CA PHE A 190 -2.74 18.74 5.77
C PHE A 190 -1.79 19.65 6.55
N ASN A 191 -0.68 20.08 5.93
CA ASN A 191 0.26 21.02 6.54
C ASN A 191 -0.29 22.44 6.72
N ILE A 192 -1.44 22.79 6.12
CA ILE A 192 -2.06 24.12 6.33
C ILE A 192 -2.92 24.18 7.59
N PHE A 193 -3.20 23.04 8.23
CA PHE A 193 -4.09 22.97 9.37
C PHE A 193 -3.35 23.10 10.69
N SER A 194 -3.80 24.04 11.51
CA SER A 194 -3.48 24.02 12.95
C SER A 194 -4.39 23.02 13.65
N LYS A 195 -3.87 22.22 14.58
CA LYS A 195 -4.63 21.16 15.26
C LYS A 195 -5.26 21.71 16.54
N LEU A 196 -6.54 21.43 16.74
CA LEU A 196 -7.29 21.73 17.95
C LEU A 196 -7.95 20.44 18.45
N HIS A 197 -7.58 19.98 19.64
CA HIS A 197 -8.18 18.79 20.24
C HIS A 197 -9.37 19.17 21.15
N LEU A 198 -10.55 18.65 20.83
CA LEU A 198 -11.75 18.67 21.66
C LEU A 198 -11.81 17.40 22.53
N GLY A 199 -11.17 17.47 23.69
CA GLY A 199 -11.20 16.43 24.74
C GLY A 199 -12.19 16.75 25.86
N SER A 200 -11.90 16.30 27.08
CA SER A 200 -12.71 16.61 28.26
C SER A 200 -12.85 18.12 28.50
N MET A 201 -13.99 18.54 29.07
CA MET A 201 -14.25 19.94 29.40
C MET A 201 -13.60 20.34 30.73
N PRO A 202 -13.15 21.59 30.88
CA PRO A 202 -12.77 22.14 32.17
C PRO A 202 -13.91 22.02 33.18
N GLU A 203 -13.56 21.80 34.44
CA GLU A 203 -14.53 21.56 35.52
C GLU A 203 -15.57 22.68 35.64
N ALA A 204 -15.13 23.94 35.57
CA ALA A 204 -16.02 25.10 35.61
C ALA A 204 -17.03 25.14 34.43
N GLU A 205 -16.65 24.65 33.25
CA GLU A 205 -17.55 24.61 32.10
C GLU A 205 -18.55 23.45 32.21
N VAL A 206 -18.16 22.34 32.82
CA VAL A 206 -19.06 21.22 33.11
C VAL A 206 -20.06 21.61 34.20
N GLU A 207 -19.62 22.32 35.22
CA GLU A 207 -20.51 22.86 36.26
C GLU A 207 -21.58 23.76 35.64
N ASP A 208 -21.22 24.64 34.69
CA ASP A 208 -22.19 25.50 34.00
C ASP A 208 -23.17 24.69 33.13
N LEU A 209 -22.67 23.68 32.40
CA LEU A 209 -23.50 22.74 31.63
C LEU A 209 -24.54 22.02 32.52
N ILE A 210 -24.20 21.73 33.79
CA ILE A 210 -25.11 21.08 34.75
C ILE A 210 -26.06 22.12 35.36
N ALA A 211 -25.51 23.23 35.85
CA ALA A 211 -26.23 24.22 36.64
C ALA A 211 -27.24 24.99 35.81
N THR A 212 -26.85 25.52 34.67
CA THR A 212 -27.67 26.46 33.89
C THR A 212 -28.96 25.81 33.39
N PRO A 213 -28.95 24.63 32.71
CA PRO A 213 -30.18 23.99 32.26
C PRO A 213 -31.04 23.48 33.42
N SER A 214 -30.43 22.91 34.46
CA SER A 214 -31.17 22.34 35.59
C SER A 214 -31.90 23.41 36.41
N VAL A 215 -31.21 24.52 36.73
CA VAL A 215 -31.81 25.68 37.41
C VAL A 215 -32.89 26.34 36.56
N ALA A 216 -32.65 26.51 35.25
CA ALA A 216 -33.66 27.06 34.34
C ALA A 216 -34.91 26.17 34.23
N ALA A 217 -34.73 24.86 34.29
CA ALA A 217 -35.82 23.89 34.31
C ALA A 217 -36.53 23.80 35.68
N GLY A 218 -36.01 24.45 36.73
CA GLY A 218 -36.64 24.54 38.05
C GLY A 218 -36.19 23.51 39.09
N LEU A 219 -35.17 22.70 38.79
CA LEU A 219 -34.59 21.69 39.69
C LEU A 219 -33.07 21.73 39.60
N SER A 220 -32.39 22.14 40.67
CA SER A 220 -30.93 22.31 40.64
C SER A 220 -30.18 21.00 40.87
N LEU A 221 -29.32 20.62 39.94
CA LEU A 221 -28.40 19.48 40.09
C LEU A 221 -27.03 19.87 40.68
N LEU A 222 -26.81 21.15 41.03
CA LEU A 222 -25.55 21.66 41.59
C LEU A 222 -24.99 20.85 42.78
N PRO A 223 -25.81 20.39 43.75
CA PRO A 223 -25.29 19.58 44.87
C PRO A 223 -24.65 18.26 44.44
N HIS A 224 -25.03 17.74 43.27
CA HIS A 224 -24.60 16.45 42.75
C HIS A 224 -23.52 16.57 41.67
N THR A 225 -23.06 17.80 41.36
CA THR A 225 -22.09 18.09 40.28
C THR A 225 -20.85 17.21 40.35
N GLU A 226 -20.21 17.06 41.52
CA GLU A 226 -19.01 16.23 41.65
C GLU A 226 -19.28 14.76 41.30
N ALA A 227 -20.39 14.21 41.78
CA ALA A 227 -20.76 12.81 41.52
C ALA A 227 -21.10 12.58 40.04
N LEU A 228 -21.85 13.50 39.42
CA LEU A 228 -22.19 13.47 38.00
C LEU A 228 -20.94 13.62 37.12
N MET A 229 -19.99 14.45 37.52
CA MET A 229 -18.70 14.59 36.83
C MET A 229 -17.84 13.34 36.94
N ARG A 230 -17.80 12.66 38.09
CA ARG A 230 -17.11 11.38 38.25
C ARG A 230 -17.74 10.27 37.43
N LEU A 231 -19.06 10.30 37.27
CA LEU A 231 -19.81 9.33 36.47
C LEU A 231 -19.60 9.55 34.96
N GLY A 232 -19.76 10.79 34.47
CA GLY A 232 -19.63 11.13 33.04
C GLY A 232 -18.22 11.52 32.56
N GLY A 233 -17.28 11.69 33.49
CA GLY A 233 -15.87 11.94 33.22
C GLY A 233 -15.53 13.24 32.48
N ARG A 234 -16.30 14.31 32.74
CA ARG A 234 -16.15 15.65 32.14
C ARG A 234 -16.35 15.70 30.61
N TRP A 235 -16.97 14.67 30.03
CA TRP A 235 -17.36 14.67 28.62
C TRP A 235 -18.81 15.14 28.49
N PRO A 236 -19.12 16.16 27.67
CA PRO A 236 -20.46 16.75 27.65
C PRO A 236 -21.57 15.73 27.38
N PHE A 237 -21.37 14.79 26.47
CA PHE A 237 -22.36 13.74 26.17
C PHE A 237 -22.66 12.83 27.37
N PHE A 238 -21.64 12.29 28.02
CA PHE A 238 -21.83 11.42 29.18
C PHE A 238 -22.32 12.21 30.40
N VAL A 239 -21.86 13.44 30.60
CA VAL A 239 -22.39 14.31 31.66
C VAL A 239 -23.88 14.58 31.43
N GLN A 240 -24.33 14.85 30.20
CA GLN A 240 -25.75 15.00 29.90
C GLN A 240 -26.55 13.72 30.15
N ILE A 241 -25.98 12.52 29.93
CA ILE A 241 -26.64 11.25 30.29
C ILE A 241 -26.81 11.11 31.80
N ALA A 242 -25.75 11.41 32.56
CA ALA A 242 -25.77 11.40 34.01
C ALA A 242 -26.81 12.41 34.55
N CYS A 243 -26.82 13.63 34.00
CA CYS A 243 -27.75 14.68 34.41
C CYS A 243 -29.18 14.35 34.05
N ALA A 244 -29.45 13.81 32.85
CA ALA A 244 -30.80 13.41 32.46
C ALA A 244 -31.35 12.35 33.43
N THR A 245 -30.54 11.33 33.72
CA THR A 245 -30.89 10.27 34.66
C THR A 245 -31.16 10.80 36.06
N ALA A 246 -30.29 11.68 36.58
CA ALA A 246 -30.46 12.29 37.89
C ALA A 246 -31.72 13.19 37.94
N PHE A 247 -31.97 13.98 36.89
CA PHE A 247 -33.12 14.86 36.80
C PHE A 247 -34.43 14.06 36.75
N ASP A 248 -34.48 12.98 35.97
CA ASP A 248 -35.65 12.09 35.91
C ASP A 248 -35.94 11.44 37.26
N LEU A 249 -34.89 11.01 37.99
CA LEU A 249 -35.05 10.44 39.33
C LEU A 249 -35.60 11.47 40.33
N VAL A 250 -35.11 12.71 40.33
CA VAL A 250 -35.69 13.80 41.15
C VAL A 250 -37.16 14.03 40.81
N MET A 251 -37.49 14.02 39.52
CA MET A 251 -38.88 14.17 39.06
C MET A 251 -39.79 13.01 39.48
N GLU A 252 -39.27 11.78 39.46
CA GLU A 252 -40.00 10.56 39.86
C GLU A 252 -40.23 10.49 41.37
N THR A 253 -39.21 10.81 42.18
CA THR A 253 -39.27 10.70 43.65
C THR A 253 -39.89 11.94 44.31
N GLY A 254 -39.83 13.10 43.67
CA GLY A 254 -40.27 14.38 44.23
C GLY A 254 -39.40 14.88 45.38
N THR A 255 -38.17 14.37 45.51
CA THR A 255 -37.19 14.72 46.56
C THR A 255 -35.92 15.30 45.94
N ASP A 256 -35.33 16.30 46.60
CA ASP A 256 -34.03 16.87 46.20
C ASP A 256 -32.85 15.90 46.48
N GLU A 257 -33.07 14.86 47.30
CA GLU A 257 -32.13 13.76 47.50
C GLU A 257 -32.17 12.79 46.32
N VAL A 258 -31.03 12.66 45.64
CA VAL A 258 -30.82 11.76 44.49
C VAL A 258 -30.04 10.53 44.94
N ASP A 259 -30.63 9.36 44.76
CA ASP A 259 -29.93 8.09 44.95
C ASP A 259 -28.92 7.86 43.82
N MET A 260 -27.66 8.23 44.07
CA MET A 260 -26.59 8.11 43.08
C MET A 260 -26.31 6.67 42.64
N SER A 261 -26.66 5.66 43.44
CA SER A 261 -26.53 4.25 43.03
C SER A 261 -27.56 3.89 41.94
N GLN A 262 -28.77 4.45 42.01
CA GLN A 262 -29.75 4.31 40.93
C GLN A 262 -29.37 5.11 39.69
N VAL A 263 -28.78 6.31 39.87
CA VAL A 263 -28.24 7.09 38.75
C VAL A 263 -27.16 6.29 38.03
N GLU A 264 -26.21 5.71 38.75
CA GLU A 264 -25.13 4.90 38.19
C GLU A 264 -25.67 3.67 37.43
N TYR A 265 -26.65 2.95 38.00
CA TYR A 265 -27.26 1.79 37.34
C TYR A 265 -27.93 2.15 36.00
N ARG A 266 -28.77 3.20 35.98
CA ARG A 266 -29.46 3.65 34.76
C ARG A 266 -28.46 4.23 33.74
N PHE A 267 -27.47 4.99 34.20
CA PHE A 267 -26.38 5.51 33.38
C PHE A 267 -25.59 4.39 32.70
N GLN A 268 -25.22 3.35 33.44
CA GLN A 268 -24.45 2.22 32.90
C GLN A 268 -25.25 1.48 31.82
N ALA A 269 -26.56 1.26 32.04
CA ALA A 269 -27.42 0.65 31.03
C ALA A 269 -27.49 1.44 29.71
N GLU A 270 -27.44 2.78 29.76
CA GLU A 270 -27.42 3.64 28.55
C GLU A 270 -26.01 3.72 27.91
N THR A 271 -24.94 3.53 28.69
CA THR A 271 -23.56 3.78 28.25
C THR A 271 -22.73 2.54 27.93
N ASP A 272 -23.15 1.34 28.32
CA ASP A 272 -22.42 0.09 28.10
C ASP A 272 -22.01 -0.13 26.63
N SER A 273 -22.91 0.13 25.67
CA SER A 273 -22.59 -0.01 24.24
C SER A 273 -21.51 0.97 23.76
N HIS A 274 -21.43 2.16 24.37
CA HIS A 274 -20.40 3.15 24.08
C HIS A 274 -19.05 2.73 24.67
N PHE A 275 -19.05 2.19 25.88
CA PHE A 275 -17.83 1.68 26.53
C PHE A 275 -17.28 0.43 25.82
N HIS A 276 -18.15 -0.45 25.35
CA HIS A 276 -17.76 -1.58 24.51
C HIS A 276 -17.11 -1.12 23.21
N TYR A 277 -17.72 -0.15 22.55
CA TYR A 277 -17.15 0.44 21.35
C TYR A 277 -15.76 1.04 21.61
N PHE A 278 -15.55 1.76 22.72
CA PHE A 278 -14.22 2.26 23.08
C PHE A 278 -13.21 1.12 23.25
N TRP A 279 -13.57 0.09 24.02
CA TRP A 279 -12.69 -1.05 24.28
C TRP A 279 -12.22 -1.77 23.01
N ASP A 280 -13.14 -2.01 22.07
CA ASP A 280 -12.83 -2.68 20.81
C ASP A 280 -11.85 -1.89 19.93
N HIS A 281 -11.82 -0.56 20.06
CA HIS A 281 -11.03 0.33 19.20
C HIS A 281 -9.69 0.76 19.81
N PHE A 282 -9.43 0.40 21.07
CA PHE A 282 -8.10 0.56 21.66
C PHE A 282 -7.14 -0.52 21.17
N ASN A 283 -5.90 -0.15 20.89
CA ASN A 283 -4.82 -1.08 20.58
C ASN A 283 -4.31 -1.79 21.85
N ASP A 284 -3.46 -2.81 21.69
CA ASP A 284 -2.97 -3.62 22.81
C ASP A 284 -2.22 -2.80 23.88
N THR A 285 -1.46 -1.79 23.48
CA THR A 285 -0.72 -0.91 24.41
C THR A 285 -1.64 0.02 25.19
N GLU A 286 -2.67 0.57 24.55
CA GLU A 286 -3.71 1.38 25.19
C GLU A 286 -4.54 0.54 26.15
N ARG A 287 -4.94 -0.67 25.74
CA ARG A 287 -5.66 -1.63 26.58
C ARG A 287 -4.86 -2.01 27.82
N ALA A 288 -3.54 -2.21 27.69
CA ALA A 288 -2.67 -2.49 28.82
C ALA A 288 -2.65 -1.35 29.85
N VAL A 289 -2.49 -0.09 29.40
CA VAL A 289 -2.53 1.10 30.28
C VAL A 289 -3.89 1.21 30.97
N LEU A 290 -4.99 1.12 30.22
CA LEU A 290 -6.34 1.23 30.76
C LEU A 290 -6.65 0.09 31.75
N ALA A 291 -6.15 -1.12 31.50
CA ALA A 291 -6.30 -2.26 32.40
C ALA A 291 -5.51 -2.08 33.71
N SER A 292 -4.30 -1.53 33.66
CA SER A 292 -3.55 -1.15 34.87
C SER A 292 -4.31 -0.13 35.71
N LEU A 293 -4.77 0.96 35.07
CA LEU A 293 -5.55 2.00 35.74
C LEU A 293 -6.87 1.47 36.31
N ALA A 294 -7.58 0.61 35.55
CA ALA A 294 -8.80 -0.04 36.02
C ALA A 294 -8.56 -0.93 37.24
N ASN A 295 -7.38 -1.50 37.39
CA ASN A 295 -7.00 -2.30 38.56
C ASN A 295 -6.32 -1.48 39.67
N GLN A 296 -6.31 -0.15 39.57
CA GLN A 296 -5.64 0.78 40.50
C GLN A 296 -4.12 0.49 40.62
N GLN A 297 -3.50 0.13 39.51
CA GLN A 297 -2.06 -0.09 39.38
C GLN A 297 -1.45 1.01 38.52
N GLU A 298 -0.20 1.36 38.82
CA GLU A 298 0.56 2.27 37.94
C GLU A 298 0.82 1.57 36.58
N PRO A 299 0.56 2.26 35.46
CA PRO A 299 0.93 1.77 34.14
C PRO A 299 2.44 1.56 34.03
N ASP A 300 2.87 0.65 33.15
CA ASP A 300 4.29 0.45 32.85
C ASP A 300 4.96 1.76 32.42
N ALA A 301 6.10 2.10 33.02
CA ALA A 301 6.86 3.31 32.74
C ALA A 301 7.28 3.43 31.26
N THR A 302 7.44 2.30 30.56
CA THR A 302 7.73 2.28 29.10
C THR A 302 6.56 2.79 28.25
N LEU A 303 5.33 2.74 28.78
CA LEU A 303 4.10 3.17 28.12
C LEU A 303 3.65 4.59 28.53
N ALA A 304 4.52 5.39 29.17
CA ALA A 304 4.18 6.75 29.62
C ALA A 304 3.62 7.64 28.49
N HIS A 305 4.16 7.55 27.28
CA HIS A 305 3.69 8.27 26.09
C HIS A 305 2.25 7.89 25.68
N VAL A 306 1.85 6.63 25.92
CA VAL A 306 0.48 6.14 25.67
C VAL A 306 -0.47 6.73 26.71
N THR A 307 -0.07 6.75 27.99
CA THR A 307 -0.85 7.38 29.07
C THR A 307 -1.08 8.87 28.81
N GLU A 308 -0.07 9.61 28.34
CA GLU A 308 -0.20 11.02 27.94
C GLU A 308 -1.16 11.20 26.77
N THR A 309 -1.12 10.30 25.78
CA THR A 309 -2.02 10.31 24.63
C THR A 309 -3.48 10.08 25.07
N LEU A 310 -3.72 9.05 25.89
CA LEU A 310 -5.04 8.76 26.46
C LEU A 310 -5.56 9.91 27.34
N ALA A 311 -4.67 10.63 28.03
CA ALA A 311 -5.04 11.81 28.82
C ALA A 311 -5.44 13.00 27.93
N ARG A 312 -4.67 13.27 26.86
CA ARG A 312 -5.01 14.29 25.87
C ARG A 312 -6.36 14.01 25.20
N ASP A 313 -6.62 12.74 24.89
CA ASP A 313 -7.85 12.31 24.21
C ASP A 313 -9.04 12.22 25.19
N GLY A 314 -8.79 12.38 26.50
CA GLY A 314 -9.81 12.56 27.53
C GLY A 314 -10.26 11.28 28.22
N TYR A 315 -9.60 10.14 27.96
CA TYR A 315 -9.88 8.85 28.61
C TYR A 315 -9.19 8.71 29.98
N VAL A 316 -8.12 9.47 30.20
CA VAL A 316 -7.39 9.53 31.46
C VAL A 316 -7.42 10.95 32.01
N GLN A 317 -7.64 11.08 33.31
CA GLN A 317 -7.52 12.34 34.03
C GLN A 317 -6.31 12.25 34.95
N ASN A 318 -5.44 13.26 34.87
CA ASN A 318 -4.31 13.40 35.79
C ASN A 318 -4.72 14.37 36.89
N ASP A 319 -4.67 13.92 38.14
CA ASP A 319 -4.85 14.75 39.33
C ASP A 319 -3.65 14.67 40.28
N GLU A 320 -3.71 15.35 41.42
CA GLU A 320 -2.63 15.34 42.43
C GLU A 320 -2.34 13.94 43.00
N SER A 321 -3.27 12.99 42.84
CA SER A 321 -3.17 11.61 43.33
C SER A 321 -2.71 10.61 42.26
N GLY A 322 -2.56 11.03 41.00
CA GLY A 322 -2.05 10.21 39.90
C GLY A 322 -2.95 10.22 38.66
N ALA A 323 -2.63 9.34 37.72
CA ALA A 323 -3.48 9.10 36.55
C ALA A 323 -4.65 8.20 36.94
N ARG A 324 -5.88 8.58 36.56
CA ARG A 324 -7.09 7.78 36.74
C ARG A 324 -7.94 7.75 35.48
N LEU A 325 -8.80 6.75 35.34
CA LEU A 325 -9.77 6.71 34.25
C LEU A 325 -10.76 7.87 34.36
N PHE A 326 -11.23 8.36 33.20
CA PHE A 326 -12.11 9.52 33.16
C PHE A 326 -13.44 9.31 33.90
N SER A 327 -13.99 8.09 33.87
CA SER A 327 -15.29 7.73 34.43
C SER A 327 -15.18 6.52 35.35
N ILE A 328 -15.84 6.59 36.52
CA ILE A 328 -15.95 5.46 37.47
C ILE A 328 -16.78 4.30 36.88
N SER A 329 -17.77 4.60 36.04
CA SER A 329 -18.59 3.59 35.38
C SER A 329 -17.80 2.87 34.28
N PHE A 330 -16.94 3.60 33.56
CA PHE A 330 -16.00 2.99 32.62
C PHE A 330 -14.96 2.10 33.32
N GLU A 331 -14.45 2.52 34.48
CA GLU A 331 -13.59 1.67 35.32
C GLU A 331 -14.30 0.35 35.69
N HIS A 332 -15.56 0.44 36.12
CA HIS A 332 -16.35 -0.74 36.46
C HIS A 332 -16.54 -1.66 35.25
N TYR A 333 -16.89 -1.10 34.09
CA TYR A 333 -17.02 -1.83 32.83
C TYR A 333 -15.74 -2.61 32.49
N LEU A 334 -14.57 -1.96 32.53
CA LEU A 334 -13.29 -2.61 32.22
C LEU A 334 -12.97 -3.76 33.16
N ARG A 335 -13.22 -3.61 34.47
CA ARG A 335 -13.02 -4.70 35.45
C ARG A 335 -13.88 -5.93 35.11
N GLN A 336 -15.10 -5.74 34.62
CA GLN A 336 -15.97 -6.85 34.22
C GLN A 336 -15.46 -7.57 32.97
N VAL A 337 -14.97 -6.82 31.97
CA VAL A 337 -14.42 -7.39 30.73
C VAL A 337 -13.15 -8.19 31.02
N LEU A 338 -12.20 -7.61 31.76
CA LEU A 338 -10.92 -8.24 32.11
C LEU A 338 -11.11 -9.52 32.94
N ALA A 339 -12.15 -9.57 33.79
CA ALA A 339 -12.48 -10.76 34.57
C ALA A 339 -13.02 -11.94 33.71
N LYS A 340 -13.58 -11.66 32.53
CA LYS A 340 -14.07 -12.68 31.60
C LYS A 340 -12.92 -13.28 30.77
N ASP A 341 -11.99 -12.46 30.29
CA ASP A 341 -10.85 -12.91 29.47
C ASP A 341 -9.87 -13.80 30.26
N GLY A 342 -9.64 -13.50 31.55
CA GLY A 342 -8.80 -14.30 32.44
C GLY A 342 -9.32 -15.73 32.71
N ARG A 343 -10.56 -16.07 32.35
CA ARG A 343 -11.11 -17.43 32.48
C ARG A 343 -10.88 -18.30 31.23
N SER A 344 -10.55 -17.71 30.07
CA SER A 344 -10.36 -18.44 28.81
C SER A 344 -8.95 -19.04 28.64
N THR A 345 -7.96 -18.61 29.43
CA THR A 345 -6.55 -19.02 29.30
C THR A 345 -6.14 -20.22 30.18
N ARG A 346 -7.09 -20.88 30.87
CA ARG A 346 -6.81 -21.98 31.83
C ARG A 346 -7.21 -23.40 31.37
N ALA A 347 -7.47 -23.64 30.09
CA ALA A 347 -7.71 -24.98 29.56
C ALA A 347 -6.62 -25.39 28.55
N GLY A 348 -5.52 -25.97 29.04
CA GLY A 348 -4.54 -26.70 28.24
C GLY A 348 -4.66 -28.22 28.48
N PRO A 349 -4.39 -29.08 27.47
CA PRO A 349 -4.64 -30.52 27.53
C PRO A 349 -3.57 -31.27 28.34
N SER A 350 -4.03 -32.35 28.96
CA SER A 350 -3.28 -33.28 29.80
C SER A 350 -2.24 -34.11 29.02
N THR A 351 -1.04 -34.26 29.60
CA THR A 351 -0.28 -35.52 29.51
C THR A 351 0.46 -35.78 30.82
N ALA A 352 0.31 -37.01 31.29
CA ALA A 352 0.79 -37.52 32.56
C ALA A 352 2.30 -37.81 32.58
N SER A 353 2.94 -37.61 33.73
CA SER A 353 3.98 -38.55 34.20
C SER A 353 4.07 -38.57 35.73
N VAL A 354 4.10 -39.81 36.21
CA VAL A 354 4.01 -40.33 37.58
C VAL A 354 5.19 -39.95 38.48
N ALA A 355 4.85 -39.64 39.74
CA ALA A 355 5.52 -39.85 41.04
C ALA A 355 7.03 -40.16 41.11
N SER A 356 7.74 -39.51 42.04
CA SER A 356 7.95 -40.04 43.40
C SER A 356 8.94 -39.23 44.25
N THR A 357 8.51 -38.92 45.49
CA THR A 357 9.27 -38.98 46.78
C THR A 357 10.56 -38.16 46.93
N ALA A 358 10.62 -37.17 47.84
CA ALA A 358 10.72 -37.25 49.31
C ALA A 358 12.08 -36.61 49.69
N ASP A 359 12.05 -35.44 50.31
CA ASP A 359 12.20 -35.27 51.76
C ASP A 359 13.66 -35.46 52.22
N ASP A 360 14.29 -34.31 52.44
CA ASP A 360 14.54 -33.78 53.79
C ASP A 360 15.99 -33.42 54.13
N GLU A 361 16.07 -32.22 54.71
CA GLU A 361 17.00 -31.74 55.72
C GLU A 361 18.46 -32.21 55.70
N SER A 362 19.37 -31.23 55.63
CA SER A 362 19.81 -30.60 56.89
C SER A 362 20.96 -29.60 56.73
N LEU A 363 20.82 -28.51 57.51
CA LEU A 363 21.88 -27.80 58.24
C LEU A 363 22.86 -26.89 57.47
N ARG A 364 22.57 -25.58 57.50
CA ARG A 364 23.13 -24.58 58.46
C ARG A 364 23.55 -23.23 57.82
N ARG A 365 22.94 -22.19 58.41
CA ARG A 365 23.50 -20.88 58.84
C ARG A 365 23.68 -19.75 57.82
N SER A 366 22.69 -18.86 57.87
CA SER A 366 22.79 -17.42 58.22
C SER A 366 23.88 -16.54 57.59
N GLY A 367 23.42 -15.40 57.05
CA GLY A 367 24.01 -14.09 57.39
C GLY A 367 24.75 -13.36 56.29
N SER A 368 23.99 -12.58 55.53
CA SER A 368 24.22 -11.23 54.96
C SER A 368 25.61 -10.52 55.00
N TRP A 369 25.73 -9.63 53.99
CA TRP A 369 26.55 -8.40 53.85
C TRP A 369 27.89 -8.47 53.10
N SER A 370 27.84 -7.86 51.91
CA SER A 370 28.73 -6.81 51.37
C SER A 370 30.23 -7.02 51.17
N LYS A 371 30.61 -6.76 49.91
CA LYS A 371 31.78 -6.00 49.41
C LYS A 371 33.21 -6.47 49.73
N ARG A 372 33.94 -6.66 48.61
CA ARG A 372 35.38 -6.42 48.38
C ARG A 372 36.30 -7.43 49.10
N LEU A 373 37.42 -7.91 48.56
CA LEU A 373 38.52 -7.17 47.91
C LEU A 373 39.59 -8.20 47.42
N LYS A 374 40.16 -7.96 46.22
CA LYS A 374 41.61 -8.04 45.85
C LYS A 374 42.37 -9.33 45.45
N TYR A 375 43.01 -9.14 44.26
CA TYR A 375 44.43 -9.38 43.85
C TYR A 375 44.90 -10.84 43.67
N THR A 376 45.70 -11.21 42.66
CA THR A 376 46.65 -10.55 41.73
C THR A 376 46.60 -11.25 40.34
N GLY A 377 47.12 -10.74 39.22
CA GLY A 377 48.07 -9.65 39.03
C GLY A 377 48.33 -9.24 37.57
N ALA A 378 49.24 -8.26 37.49
CA ALA A 378 50.18 -7.86 36.43
C ALA A 378 49.68 -7.23 35.10
N GLY A 379 50.10 -5.98 34.86
CA GLY A 379 50.48 -5.49 33.52
C GLY A 379 50.09 -4.05 33.13
N LEU A 380 50.61 -3.05 33.86
CA LEU A 380 50.80 -1.59 33.60
C LEU A 380 50.52 -1.02 32.17
N PHE A 381 49.68 0.02 31.94
CA PHE A 381 49.69 1.49 32.29
C PHE A 381 50.39 2.40 31.22
N VAL A 382 50.02 3.65 30.83
CA VAL A 382 48.82 4.55 30.94
C VAL A 382 49.14 5.97 30.34
N VAL A 383 48.11 6.65 29.80
CA VAL A 383 47.76 8.11 29.81
C VAL A 383 48.36 9.21 28.89
N SER A 384 47.42 10.07 28.46
CA SER A 384 47.44 11.38 27.79
C SER A 384 47.99 12.57 28.61
N MET A 385 48.63 13.57 27.96
CA MET A 385 48.34 15.04 28.10
C MET A 385 49.29 15.91 27.24
N LEU A 386 48.81 17.11 26.87
CA LEU A 386 49.47 18.23 26.16
C LEU A 386 50.62 18.94 26.94
N ALA A 387 51.65 19.44 26.22
CA ALA A 387 52.07 20.88 26.13
C ALA A 387 53.59 21.13 25.89
N LEU A 388 53.87 21.96 24.86
CA LEU A 388 54.86 23.04 24.64
C LEU A 388 56.36 22.96 25.03
N LEU A 389 57.21 23.42 24.07
CA LEU A 389 58.16 24.57 24.13
C LEU A 389 58.70 24.86 22.68
N SER A 390 58.30 25.92 21.94
CA SER A 390 58.89 27.30 21.75
C SER A 390 60.39 27.38 21.37
N HIS A 391 60.94 28.20 20.45
CA HIS A 391 60.63 29.51 19.79
C HIS A 391 61.43 29.60 18.43
N VAL A 392 61.08 30.42 17.41
CA VAL A 392 61.34 31.88 17.28
C VAL A 392 60.39 32.55 16.25
N PHE A 393 59.94 33.75 16.63
CA PHE A 393 59.28 34.91 15.97
C PHE A 393 59.53 35.13 14.45
N SER A 394 58.69 35.81 13.65
CA SER A 394 58.01 37.10 13.90
C SER A 394 56.84 37.40 12.93
N ALA A 395 55.90 38.21 13.46
CA ALA A 395 54.74 38.94 12.91
C ALA A 395 54.96 39.72 11.58
N GLY A 396 53.92 40.17 10.85
CA GLY A 396 52.50 40.26 11.23
C GLY A 396 51.56 40.88 10.18
N GLU A 397 50.40 41.27 10.71
CA GLU A 397 49.35 42.17 10.20
C GLU A 397 48.43 41.71 9.06
N LYS A 398 47.12 41.69 9.37
CA LYS A 398 46.01 41.82 8.41
C LYS A 398 45.86 43.29 7.99
N PRO A 399 45.30 43.56 6.80
CA PRO A 399 43.97 44.17 6.79
C PRO A 399 43.01 43.65 5.70
N ASN A 400 41.77 44.11 5.86
CA ASN A 400 40.50 43.81 5.18
C ASN A 400 40.43 44.00 3.66
N ASP A 401 39.41 43.31 3.12
CA ASP A 401 38.41 43.66 2.09
C ASP A 401 38.80 44.35 0.77
N ALA A 402 38.13 43.83 -0.26
CA ALA A 402 37.81 44.39 -1.58
C ALA A 402 38.65 43.92 -2.78
N ASP A 403 37.88 43.36 -3.73
CA ASP A 403 38.11 43.22 -5.17
C ASP A 403 38.97 42.08 -5.74
N ALA A 404 38.40 41.52 -6.82
CA ALA A 404 38.91 40.55 -7.80
C ALA A 404 38.81 39.07 -7.35
N GLN A 405 38.12 38.16 -8.04
CA GLN A 405 37.98 37.99 -9.48
C GLN A 405 36.66 37.29 -9.84
N LEU A 406 35.91 37.93 -10.76
CA LEU A 406 35.11 37.25 -11.77
C LEU A 406 36.03 36.42 -12.69
N ALA A 407 35.42 35.40 -13.32
CA ALA A 407 35.96 34.49 -14.35
C ALA A 407 36.84 33.37 -13.78
N THR A 408 36.46 32.10 -13.93
CA THR A 408 36.74 31.38 -15.18
C THR A 408 35.82 30.16 -15.39
N SER A 409 34.84 30.29 -16.28
CA SER A 409 34.35 29.19 -17.12
C SER A 409 33.89 29.73 -18.46
N SER A 410 34.85 30.29 -19.21
CA SER A 410 34.63 30.64 -20.60
C SER A 410 35.88 30.30 -21.42
N ARG A 411 35.63 29.55 -22.50
CA ARG A 411 36.50 29.27 -23.65
C ARG A 411 37.51 28.13 -23.47
N LEU A 412 37.08 26.93 -23.89
CA LEU A 412 37.98 26.03 -24.59
C LEU A 412 38.36 26.71 -25.91
N SER A 413 39.64 27.03 -26.03
CA SER A 413 40.28 27.45 -27.26
C SER A 413 40.48 26.23 -28.16
N GLU A 414 39.71 26.14 -29.25
CA GLU A 414 40.02 25.28 -30.38
C GLU A 414 41.26 25.82 -31.10
N THR A 415 42.41 25.19 -30.89
CA THR A 415 43.54 25.29 -31.82
C THR A 415 43.28 24.38 -33.01
N ASN A 416 42.59 24.89 -34.02
CA ASN A 416 42.53 24.29 -35.35
C ASN A 416 43.87 24.50 -36.08
N TYR A 417 44.60 23.41 -36.32
CA TYR A 417 45.64 23.38 -37.35
C TYR A 417 44.95 23.23 -38.72
N PRO A 418 45.11 24.16 -39.69
CA PRO A 418 44.58 23.98 -41.02
C PRO A 418 45.54 23.10 -41.83
N THR A 419 45.28 21.79 -41.86
CA THR A 419 45.89 20.91 -42.86
C THR A 419 44.97 20.82 -44.07
N ALA A 420 45.48 21.27 -45.21
CA ALA A 420 45.10 20.97 -46.61
C ALA A 420 43.60 20.79 -46.93
N ALA A 421 43.08 21.66 -47.81
CA ALA A 421 41.78 21.62 -48.51
C ALA A 421 41.12 20.23 -48.61
N GLY A 422 40.45 19.81 -47.54
CA GLY A 422 39.54 18.68 -47.53
C GLY A 422 38.13 19.20 -47.70
N PHE A 423 37.44 18.79 -48.76
CA PHE A 423 36.01 19.10 -48.95
C PHE A 423 35.11 18.39 -47.92
N PHE A 424 35.68 17.56 -47.03
CA PHE A 424 34.95 16.79 -46.05
C PHE A 424 35.51 17.02 -44.65
N ARG A 425 34.63 17.22 -43.67
CA ARG A 425 34.99 17.52 -42.28
C ARG A 425 34.17 16.70 -41.29
N LEU A 426 34.83 16.22 -40.24
CA LEU A 426 34.22 15.69 -39.02
C LEU A 426 34.12 16.83 -38.01
N PHE A 427 32.91 17.18 -37.60
CA PHE A 427 32.67 18.32 -36.71
C PHE A 427 32.54 17.92 -35.23
N GLU A 428 31.82 16.83 -34.98
CA GLU A 428 31.41 16.48 -33.62
C GLU A 428 31.29 14.96 -33.53
N LEU A 429 32.02 14.37 -32.58
CA LEU A 429 31.92 12.98 -32.18
C LEU A 429 31.36 12.96 -30.77
N ASP A 430 30.17 12.40 -30.62
CA ASP A 430 29.47 12.31 -29.34
C ASP A 430 29.07 10.86 -29.08
N VAL A 431 29.83 10.19 -28.21
CA VAL A 431 29.65 8.80 -27.79
C VAL A 431 29.34 8.78 -26.30
N ASN A 432 28.23 8.17 -25.93
CA ASN A 432 27.79 8.04 -24.54
C ASN A 432 28.68 7.07 -23.75
N ASP A 433 28.67 7.24 -22.43
CA ASP A 433 29.19 6.22 -21.51
C ASP A 433 28.45 4.88 -21.70
N ILE A 434 29.17 3.79 -21.43
CA ILE A 434 28.74 2.42 -21.72
C ILE A 434 28.59 1.66 -20.42
N PHE A 435 27.50 0.92 -20.26
CA PHE A 435 27.28 0.00 -19.14
C PHE A 435 27.40 -1.43 -19.62
N ALA A 436 28.29 -2.21 -18.99
CA ALA A 436 28.59 -3.58 -19.38
C ALA A 436 27.35 -4.49 -19.38
N SER A 437 26.44 -4.33 -18.42
CA SER A 437 25.19 -5.10 -18.32
C SER A 437 24.22 -4.85 -19.47
N PHE A 438 24.36 -3.76 -20.24
CA PHE A 438 23.48 -3.44 -21.38
C PHE A 438 24.12 -3.75 -22.73
N TYR A 439 25.19 -4.54 -22.76
CA TYR A 439 25.88 -4.87 -24.01
C TYR A 439 24.98 -5.42 -25.14
N PRO A 440 23.89 -6.19 -24.88
CA PRO A 440 23.00 -6.64 -25.94
C PRO A 440 22.24 -5.48 -26.62
N THR A 441 21.94 -4.42 -25.87
CA THR A 441 21.17 -3.25 -26.33
C THR A 441 21.90 -2.45 -27.42
N TYR A 442 23.23 -2.32 -27.34
CA TYR A 442 24.01 -1.47 -28.26
C TYR A 442 24.13 -1.99 -29.71
N THR A 443 23.58 -3.19 -29.96
CA THR A 443 23.38 -3.71 -31.32
C THR A 443 22.11 -3.18 -31.99
N ARG A 444 21.17 -2.65 -31.19
CA ARG A 444 19.85 -2.15 -31.62
C ARG A 444 19.67 -0.66 -31.37
N GLN A 445 20.35 -0.12 -30.35
CA GLN A 445 20.40 1.31 -30.04
C GLN A 445 21.80 1.87 -30.28
N PRO A 446 21.92 3.08 -30.85
CA PRO A 446 23.22 3.69 -31.09
C PRO A 446 23.89 4.16 -29.80
N LEU A 447 25.19 3.93 -29.68
CA LEU A 447 26.00 4.47 -28.57
C LEU A 447 26.19 5.98 -28.65
N GLY A 448 26.00 6.55 -29.83
CA GLY A 448 26.30 7.92 -30.10
C GLY A 448 26.12 8.27 -31.57
N ARG A 449 26.61 9.43 -31.93
CA ARG A 449 26.40 10.04 -33.24
C ARG A 449 27.66 10.77 -33.66
N VAL A 450 27.92 10.76 -34.95
CA VAL A 450 28.99 11.55 -35.55
C VAL A 450 28.44 12.44 -36.65
N ARG A 451 28.86 13.71 -36.65
CA ARG A 451 28.44 14.71 -37.63
C ARG A 451 29.48 14.88 -38.72
N ILE A 452 29.09 14.59 -39.95
CA ILE A 452 29.97 14.63 -41.13
C ILE A 452 29.43 15.66 -42.12
N THR A 453 30.29 16.53 -42.63
CA THR A 453 29.91 17.53 -43.64
C THR A 453 30.65 17.31 -44.93
N ASN A 454 29.91 17.45 -46.04
CA ASN A 454 30.42 17.53 -47.39
C ASN A 454 30.30 18.97 -47.89
N ASP A 455 31.41 19.70 -47.89
CA ASP A 455 31.56 21.03 -48.48
C ASP A 455 31.92 20.97 -49.97
N ASP A 456 31.93 19.78 -50.59
CA ASP A 456 32.06 19.63 -52.05
C ASP A 456 30.71 19.92 -52.73
N SER A 457 30.82 20.29 -54.00
CA SER A 457 29.75 20.44 -54.98
C SER A 457 29.26 19.11 -55.58
N VAL A 458 29.92 17.98 -55.28
CA VAL A 458 29.54 16.64 -55.77
C VAL A 458 29.25 15.67 -54.60
N PRO A 459 28.37 14.68 -54.82
CA PRO A 459 28.12 13.65 -53.82
C PRO A 459 29.36 12.76 -53.66
N ALA A 460 29.53 12.18 -52.47
CA ALA A 460 30.63 11.28 -52.18
C ALA A 460 30.16 10.00 -51.48
N GLU A 461 30.75 8.87 -51.85
CA GLU A 461 30.53 7.61 -51.14
C GLU A 461 31.39 7.59 -49.88
N ALA A 462 30.77 7.35 -48.73
CA ALA A 462 31.43 7.31 -47.44
C ALA A 462 31.21 5.96 -46.75
N THR A 463 32.28 5.44 -46.18
CA THR A 463 32.30 4.24 -45.33
C THR A 463 32.78 4.64 -43.95
N LEU A 464 31.89 4.61 -42.97
CA LEU A 464 32.20 4.84 -41.57
C LEU A 464 32.53 3.51 -40.88
N GLN A 465 33.61 3.51 -40.12
CA GLN A 465 34.02 2.44 -39.23
C GLN A 465 34.04 2.95 -37.79
N PHE A 466 33.33 2.28 -36.89
CA PHE A 466 33.34 2.57 -35.45
C PHE A 466 34.00 1.42 -34.69
N TYR A 467 34.90 1.77 -33.77
CA TYR A 467 35.67 0.83 -32.97
C TYR A 467 35.80 1.28 -31.53
N LEU A 468 35.34 0.45 -30.59
CA LEU A 468 35.55 0.61 -29.16
C LEU A 468 36.70 -0.30 -28.72
N SER A 469 37.75 0.31 -28.19
CA SER A 469 38.98 -0.41 -27.80
C SER A 469 38.70 -1.52 -26.79
N ASN A 470 39.31 -2.70 -27.01
CA ASN A 470 39.24 -3.91 -26.18
C ASN A 470 37.90 -4.64 -26.13
N TRP A 471 36.80 -4.01 -26.54
CA TRP A 471 35.45 -4.56 -26.40
C TRP A 471 34.76 -4.88 -27.73
N GLN A 472 35.43 -4.67 -28.86
CA GLN A 472 34.96 -5.14 -30.17
C GLN A 472 36.02 -6.02 -30.84
N ARG A 473 35.60 -7.15 -31.40
CA ARG A 473 36.48 -8.02 -32.20
C ARG A 473 36.79 -7.43 -33.56
N ARG A 474 35.85 -6.68 -34.13
CA ARG A 474 35.92 -6.01 -35.42
C ARG A 474 35.14 -4.70 -35.36
N PRO A 475 35.56 -3.65 -36.09
CA PRO A 475 34.80 -2.42 -36.18
C PRO A 475 33.45 -2.67 -36.86
N THR A 476 32.42 -1.93 -36.45
CA THR A 476 31.15 -1.87 -37.18
C THR A 476 31.32 -0.95 -38.40
N GLU A 477 30.74 -1.33 -39.54
CA GLU A 477 30.85 -0.59 -40.81
C GLU A 477 29.48 -0.12 -41.28
N LYS A 478 29.37 1.14 -41.71
CA LYS A 478 28.17 1.71 -42.33
C LYS A 478 28.54 2.48 -43.59
N ARG A 479 27.89 2.15 -44.70
CA ARG A 479 28.06 2.82 -46.00
C ARG A 479 26.89 3.75 -46.29
N PHE A 480 27.18 4.93 -46.80
CA PHE A 480 26.19 5.94 -47.15
C PHE A 480 26.75 6.91 -48.18
N VAL A 481 25.87 7.74 -48.76
CA VAL A 481 26.24 8.78 -49.72
C VAL A 481 26.04 10.14 -49.06
N LEU A 482 27.10 10.95 -49.02
CA LEU A 482 27.05 12.34 -48.56
C LEU A 482 26.63 13.24 -49.72
N ALA A 483 25.48 13.88 -49.60
CA ALA A 483 25.00 14.83 -50.61
C ALA A 483 25.89 16.10 -50.65
N PRO A 484 25.98 16.79 -51.81
CA PRO A 484 26.76 18.04 -51.92
C PRO A 484 26.28 19.11 -50.96
N GLN A 485 27.19 19.88 -50.36
CA GLN A 485 26.87 21.01 -49.47
C GLN A 485 25.92 20.63 -48.32
N THR A 486 26.05 19.42 -47.78
CA THR A 486 25.20 18.94 -46.68
C THR A 486 26.00 18.49 -45.48
N THR A 487 25.35 18.57 -44.33
CA THR A 487 25.78 17.96 -43.08
C THR A 487 24.84 16.81 -42.76
N GLN A 488 25.41 15.64 -42.43
CA GLN A 488 24.67 14.44 -42.11
C GLN A 488 25.15 13.88 -40.77
N ASP A 489 24.19 13.61 -39.88
CA ASP A 489 24.42 12.89 -38.63
C ASP A 489 24.34 11.38 -38.91
N VAL A 490 25.32 10.62 -38.41
CA VAL A 490 25.40 9.16 -38.59
C VAL A 490 25.51 8.47 -37.25
N ASP A 491 24.53 7.61 -36.97
CA ASP A 491 24.47 6.80 -35.74
C ASP A 491 25.62 5.78 -35.64
N LEU A 492 26.18 5.65 -34.44
CA LEU A 492 27.28 4.77 -34.09
C LEU A 492 26.77 3.51 -33.37
N MET A 493 26.64 2.42 -34.11
CA MET A 493 26.23 1.10 -33.58
C MET A 493 27.45 0.31 -33.11
N ALA A 494 27.29 -0.51 -32.07
CA ALA A 494 28.39 -1.33 -31.55
C ALA A 494 28.00 -2.79 -31.31
N LEU A 495 28.73 -3.69 -31.95
CA LEU A 495 28.71 -5.12 -31.61
C LEU A 495 29.81 -5.39 -30.57
N LEU A 496 29.43 -5.39 -29.29
CA LEU A 496 30.36 -5.61 -28.17
C LEU A 496 30.59 -7.11 -27.92
N ASP A 497 31.80 -7.46 -27.46
CA ASP A 497 32.11 -8.82 -26.99
C ASP A 497 31.36 -9.10 -25.69
N PRO A 498 30.63 -10.23 -25.57
CA PRO A 498 29.92 -10.61 -24.34
C PRO A 498 30.80 -10.65 -23.09
N ALA A 499 32.11 -10.84 -23.24
CA ALA A 499 33.05 -10.80 -22.13
C ALA A 499 33.05 -9.46 -21.36
N ILE A 500 32.51 -8.38 -21.95
CA ILE A 500 32.35 -7.08 -21.28
C ILE A 500 31.54 -7.18 -19.98
N VAL A 501 30.58 -8.11 -19.89
CA VAL A 501 29.78 -8.32 -18.67
C VAL A 501 30.62 -8.80 -17.47
N HIS A 502 31.86 -9.25 -17.69
CA HIS A 502 32.79 -9.64 -16.63
C HIS A 502 33.67 -8.50 -16.11
N LEU A 503 33.61 -7.31 -16.73
CA LEU A 503 34.27 -6.12 -16.22
C LEU A 503 33.69 -5.77 -14.84
N GLN A 504 34.53 -5.59 -13.81
CA GLN A 504 34.05 -5.27 -12.45
C GLN A 504 34.05 -3.76 -12.19
N ASP A 505 35.16 -3.08 -12.51
CA ASP A 505 35.34 -1.66 -12.24
C ASP A 505 35.12 -0.78 -13.48
N VAL A 506 35.04 0.53 -13.27
CA VAL A 506 34.98 1.51 -14.36
C VAL A 506 36.30 1.52 -15.13
N SER A 507 36.22 1.39 -16.46
CA SER A 507 37.38 1.39 -17.35
C SER A 507 37.26 2.49 -18.42
N PRO A 508 38.20 3.44 -18.51
CA PRO A 508 38.23 4.39 -19.61
C PRO A 508 38.73 3.69 -20.89
N VAL A 509 38.00 3.86 -22.00
CA VAL A 509 38.34 3.28 -23.30
C VAL A 509 38.24 4.32 -24.40
N GLN A 510 38.95 4.08 -25.50
CA GLN A 510 38.92 4.94 -26.68
C GLN A 510 37.85 4.46 -27.66
N ALA A 511 36.86 5.31 -27.92
CA ALA A 511 35.91 5.19 -29.01
C ALA A 511 36.50 5.87 -30.26
N LYS A 512 36.75 5.09 -31.29
CA LYS A 512 37.43 5.51 -32.52
C LYS A 512 36.47 5.46 -33.70
N VAL A 513 36.34 6.57 -34.41
CA VAL A 513 35.62 6.67 -35.69
C VAL A 513 36.63 6.90 -36.81
N VAL A 514 36.52 6.11 -37.88
CA VAL A 514 37.26 6.31 -39.13
C VAL A 514 36.26 6.41 -40.27
N VAL A 515 36.25 7.52 -40.99
CA VAL A 515 35.40 7.71 -42.17
C VAL A 515 36.28 7.74 -43.41
N THR A 516 36.09 6.77 -44.29
CA THR A 516 36.75 6.71 -45.60
C THR A 516 35.79 7.22 -46.66
N ILE A 517 36.17 8.29 -47.36
CA ILE A 517 35.34 8.99 -48.34
C ILE A 517 35.99 8.87 -49.71
N SER A 518 35.23 8.43 -50.70
CA SER A 518 35.63 8.33 -52.11
C SER A 518 34.87 9.38 -52.92
N SER A 519 35.60 10.33 -53.52
CA SER A 519 35.07 11.38 -54.38
C SER A 519 36.02 11.64 -55.55
N ARG A 520 35.49 11.73 -56.78
CA ARG A 520 36.25 12.03 -58.02
C ARG A 520 37.50 11.16 -58.24
N GLY A 521 37.46 9.89 -57.81
CA GLY A 521 38.58 8.95 -57.93
C GLY A 521 39.69 9.12 -56.88
N GLN A 522 39.52 10.03 -55.92
CA GLN A 522 40.39 10.17 -54.75
C GLN A 522 39.71 9.58 -53.51
N VAL A 523 40.52 8.96 -52.65
CA VAL A 523 40.07 8.40 -51.36
C VAL A 523 40.73 9.19 -50.24
N GLN A 524 39.92 9.72 -49.34
CA GLN A 524 40.34 10.43 -48.13
C GLN A 524 39.87 9.65 -46.91
N ALA A 525 40.70 9.53 -45.87
CA ALA A 525 40.31 8.97 -44.59
C ALA A 525 40.41 10.04 -43.49
N ILE A 526 39.35 10.20 -42.71
CA ILE A 526 39.30 11.11 -41.57
C ILE A 526 39.08 10.28 -40.31
N GLN A 527 39.85 10.55 -39.25
CA GLN A 527 39.78 9.81 -38.00
C GLN A 527 39.55 10.77 -36.83
N GLN A 528 38.70 10.35 -35.89
CA GLN A 528 38.51 11.02 -34.60
C GLN A 528 38.40 9.98 -33.49
N THR A 529 38.82 10.37 -32.28
CA THR A 529 38.75 9.53 -31.07
C THR A 529 38.14 10.32 -29.93
N GLN A 530 37.33 9.66 -29.12
CA GLN A 530 36.77 10.18 -27.88
C GLN A 530 37.05 9.17 -26.77
N GLU A 531 37.47 9.65 -25.60
CA GLU A 531 37.54 8.82 -24.40
C GLU A 531 36.14 8.67 -23.80
N VAL A 532 35.73 7.44 -23.54
CA VAL A 532 34.42 7.10 -22.94
C VAL A 532 34.62 6.15 -21.75
N ARG A 533 33.72 6.19 -20.78
CA ARG A 533 33.78 5.29 -19.63
C ARG A 533 32.94 4.05 -19.90
N VAL A 534 33.51 2.88 -19.62
CA VAL A 534 32.76 1.62 -19.51
C VAL A 534 32.57 1.31 -18.03
N TYR A 535 31.34 1.41 -17.56
CA TYR A 535 30.94 1.00 -16.23
C TYR A 535 30.82 -0.53 -16.18
N GLY A 536 31.38 -1.10 -15.12
CA GLY A 536 31.40 -2.54 -14.90
C GLY A 536 30.01 -3.15 -14.70
N ARG A 537 30.01 -4.46 -14.56
CA ARG A 537 28.85 -5.29 -14.27
C ARG A 537 28.08 -4.73 -13.08
N GLY A 538 26.76 -4.75 -13.18
CA GLY A 538 25.86 -4.28 -12.12
C GLY A 538 25.56 -2.80 -12.20
N ALA A 539 26.47 -1.99 -12.73
CA ALA A 539 26.27 -0.55 -12.80
C ALA A 539 25.14 -0.14 -13.77
N LEU A 540 24.32 0.81 -13.34
CA LEU A 540 23.29 1.45 -14.18
C LEU A 540 23.00 2.90 -13.75
N ARG A 541 22.18 3.60 -14.53
CA ARG A 541 21.53 4.86 -14.16
C ARG A 541 20.02 4.67 -14.28
N TRP A 542 19.23 5.26 -13.38
CA TRP A 542 17.77 5.15 -13.36
C TRP A 542 17.07 6.22 -14.22
N ASP A 543 17.52 6.41 -15.45
CA ASP A 543 16.80 7.25 -16.41
C ASP A 543 15.49 6.59 -16.93
N SER A 544 15.45 5.25 -16.90
CA SER A 544 14.31 4.37 -17.17
C SER A 544 14.33 3.13 -16.27
N VAL A 545 13.18 2.77 -15.67
CA VAL A 545 13.03 1.53 -14.87
C VAL A 545 13.24 0.27 -15.70
N SER A 546 13.00 0.32 -17.02
CA SER A 546 13.20 -0.80 -17.95
C SER A 546 14.63 -1.36 -17.90
N ARG A 547 15.62 -0.58 -17.46
CA ARG A 547 17.00 -1.04 -17.31
C ARG A 547 17.16 -2.17 -16.29
N ALA A 548 16.29 -2.24 -15.29
CA ALA A 548 16.29 -3.37 -14.35
C ALA A 548 16.05 -4.71 -15.05
N ALA A 549 15.34 -4.72 -16.19
CA ALA A 549 15.05 -5.94 -16.94
C ALA A 549 16.32 -6.63 -17.48
N ALA A 550 17.41 -5.89 -17.70
CA ALA A 550 18.69 -6.49 -18.10
C ALA A 550 19.25 -7.48 -17.05
N PHE A 551 18.84 -7.31 -15.80
CA PHE A 551 19.24 -8.15 -14.65
C PHE A 551 18.24 -9.28 -14.39
N ILE A 552 17.05 -9.26 -14.98
CA ILE A 552 16.06 -10.33 -14.88
C ILE A 552 16.50 -11.48 -15.81
N THR A 553 17.50 -12.25 -15.39
CA THR A 553 18.10 -13.32 -16.20
C THR A 553 17.39 -14.67 -15.98
N SER A 554 16.20 -14.83 -16.56
CA SER A 554 15.35 -16.03 -16.38
C SER A 554 15.95 -17.31 -16.97
N THR A 555 16.86 -17.22 -17.95
CA THR A 555 17.53 -18.37 -18.58
C THR A 555 18.89 -18.71 -17.95
N ASP A 556 19.26 -18.04 -16.86
CA ASP A 556 20.50 -18.35 -16.13
C ASP A 556 20.42 -19.75 -15.51
N ARG A 557 21.53 -20.50 -15.54
CA ARG A 557 21.54 -21.90 -15.07
C ARG A 557 21.29 -22.02 -13.57
N THR A 558 21.77 -21.06 -12.78
CA THR A 558 21.56 -21.06 -11.33
C THR A 558 20.09 -20.74 -11.01
N VAL A 559 19.49 -19.79 -11.73
CA VAL A 559 18.05 -19.47 -11.61
C VAL A 559 17.19 -20.68 -12.03
N ASP A 560 17.49 -21.30 -13.17
CA ASP A 560 16.78 -22.47 -13.69
C ASP A 560 16.85 -23.66 -12.73
N GLY A 561 18.05 -24.01 -12.27
CA GLY A 561 18.29 -25.09 -11.32
C GLY A 561 17.57 -24.86 -9.99
N PHE A 562 17.52 -23.62 -9.51
CA PHE A 562 16.80 -23.28 -8.28
C PHE A 562 15.29 -23.38 -8.45
N ALA A 563 14.71 -22.69 -9.44
CA ALA A 563 13.26 -22.56 -9.60
C ALA A 563 12.59 -23.85 -10.07
N ARG A 564 13.13 -24.51 -11.11
CA ARG A 564 12.48 -25.69 -11.70
C ARG A 564 12.53 -26.90 -10.78
N SER A 565 13.62 -27.08 -10.05
CA SER A 565 13.74 -28.16 -9.07
C SER A 565 12.68 -28.06 -7.98
N LEU A 566 12.40 -26.84 -7.50
CA LEU A 566 11.33 -26.60 -6.53
C LEU A 566 9.94 -26.89 -7.10
N LEU A 567 9.66 -26.47 -8.33
CA LEU A 567 8.34 -26.72 -8.91
C LEU A 567 8.08 -28.20 -9.23
N VAL A 568 9.12 -28.98 -9.55
CA VAL A 568 9.01 -30.45 -9.63
C VAL A 568 8.77 -31.03 -8.24
N ALA A 569 9.46 -30.52 -7.21
CA ALA A 569 9.30 -30.99 -5.85
C ALA A 569 7.92 -30.69 -5.24
N PHE A 570 7.26 -29.60 -5.65
CA PHE A 570 5.95 -29.14 -5.12
C PHE A 570 4.83 -29.16 -6.17
N GLU A 571 4.91 -30.06 -7.16
CA GLU A 571 3.96 -30.09 -8.28
C GLU A 571 2.52 -30.39 -7.84
N GLU A 572 2.34 -31.25 -6.84
CA GLU A 572 1.01 -31.60 -6.32
C GLU A 572 0.39 -30.43 -5.58
N GLU A 573 1.16 -29.77 -4.70
CA GLU A 573 0.74 -28.58 -3.97
C GLU A 573 0.38 -27.44 -4.93
N ALA A 574 1.16 -27.25 -6.00
CA ALA A 574 0.89 -26.24 -7.02
C ALA A 574 -0.45 -26.45 -7.76
N ARG A 575 -1.03 -27.65 -7.70
CA ARG A 575 -2.34 -27.97 -8.31
C ARG A 575 -3.50 -27.86 -7.32
N ALA A 576 -3.23 -27.62 -6.03
CA ALA A 576 -4.23 -27.74 -4.96
C ALA A 576 -5.40 -26.72 -5.04
N LEU A 577 -5.25 -25.62 -5.77
CA LEU A 577 -6.32 -24.62 -6.02
C LEU A 577 -6.87 -24.67 -7.46
N GLY A 578 -6.61 -25.74 -8.21
CA GLY A 578 -7.04 -25.84 -9.61
C GLY A 578 -6.38 -24.82 -10.55
N THR A 579 -6.98 -24.63 -11.71
CA THR A 579 -6.52 -23.69 -12.75
C THR A 579 -6.44 -22.22 -12.29
N PRO A 580 -7.38 -21.68 -11.49
CA PRO A 580 -7.34 -20.28 -11.07
C PRO A 580 -6.15 -19.94 -10.14
N GLY A 581 -5.68 -20.88 -9.31
CA GLY A 581 -4.68 -20.59 -8.27
C GLY A 581 -3.25 -21.06 -8.57
N ARG A 582 -2.99 -21.66 -9.74
CA ARG A 582 -1.71 -22.37 -9.98
C ARG A 582 -0.48 -21.44 -9.93
N ASN A 583 -0.53 -20.29 -10.59
CA ASN A 583 0.59 -19.34 -10.58
C ASN A 583 0.79 -18.75 -9.19
N LEU A 584 -0.30 -18.54 -8.45
CA LEU A 584 -0.26 -18.04 -7.08
C LEU A 584 0.50 -19.00 -6.14
N ILE A 585 0.21 -20.30 -6.20
CA ILE A 585 0.93 -21.27 -5.37
C ILE A 585 2.39 -21.41 -5.79
N ARG A 586 2.68 -21.36 -7.09
CA ARG A 586 4.08 -21.39 -7.58
C ARG A 586 4.88 -20.18 -7.09
N ALA A 587 4.28 -18.99 -7.14
CA ALA A 587 4.89 -17.77 -6.62
C ALA A 587 5.13 -17.86 -5.10
N MET A 588 4.16 -18.39 -4.35
CA MET A 588 4.27 -18.66 -2.92
C MET A 588 5.40 -19.65 -2.60
N VAL A 589 5.51 -20.76 -3.32
CA VAL A 589 6.59 -21.76 -3.14
C VAL A 589 7.96 -21.12 -3.36
N LEU A 590 8.12 -20.32 -4.42
CA LEU A 590 9.39 -19.64 -4.71
C LEU A 590 9.72 -18.59 -3.64
N PHE A 591 8.73 -17.86 -3.13
CA PHE A 591 8.91 -16.89 -2.05
C PHE A 591 9.36 -17.56 -0.75
N GLU A 592 8.64 -18.60 -0.31
CA GLU A 592 9.01 -19.35 0.88
C GLU A 592 10.37 -20.04 0.70
N ALA A 593 10.71 -20.49 -0.50
CA ALA A 593 12.03 -21.04 -0.78
C ALA A 593 13.15 -20.01 -0.63
N LEU A 594 12.97 -18.76 -1.09
CA LEU A 594 13.96 -17.70 -0.88
C LEU A 594 14.17 -17.40 0.60
N LYS A 595 13.08 -17.35 1.36
CA LYS A 595 13.10 -17.18 2.81
C LYS A 595 13.83 -18.32 3.52
N GLN A 596 13.53 -19.58 3.17
CA GLN A 596 14.20 -20.76 3.73
C GLN A 596 15.65 -20.93 3.23
N HIS A 597 15.97 -20.36 2.07
CA HIS A 597 17.34 -20.21 1.59
C HIS A 597 18.09 -19.09 2.33
N GLU A 598 17.42 -18.39 3.25
CA GLU A 598 17.92 -17.31 4.09
C GLU A 598 18.36 -16.07 3.30
N VAL A 599 17.75 -15.82 2.15
CA VAL A 599 17.93 -14.55 1.44
C VAL A 599 17.34 -13.43 2.29
N ARG A 600 18.10 -12.34 2.48
CA ARG A 600 17.71 -11.20 3.34
C ARG A 600 17.72 -9.88 2.57
N TYR A 601 16.78 -9.02 2.91
CA TYR A 601 16.82 -7.62 2.54
C TYR A 601 17.92 -6.90 3.34
N VAL A 602 18.79 -6.18 2.63
CA VAL A 602 19.84 -5.34 3.19
C VAL A 602 19.80 -4.01 2.44
N PRO A 603 19.35 -2.90 3.07
CA PRO A 603 19.32 -1.60 2.41
C PRO A 603 20.74 -1.16 2.00
N ASP A 604 20.90 -0.66 0.77
CA ASP A 604 22.16 -0.02 0.39
C ASP A 604 22.35 1.30 1.14
N ALA A 605 23.49 1.40 1.84
CA ALA A 605 23.86 2.58 2.62
C ALA A 605 24.38 3.74 1.75
N ASN A 606 24.86 3.46 0.53
CA ASN A 606 25.56 4.44 -0.30
C ASN A 606 24.71 4.99 -1.46
N THR A 607 23.88 4.15 -2.09
CA THR A 607 23.07 4.49 -3.26
C THR A 607 21.66 3.89 -3.22
N PRO A 608 20.89 4.06 -2.11
CA PRO A 608 19.53 3.52 -2.08
C PRO A 608 18.71 4.08 -3.25
N TYR A 609 17.93 3.22 -3.92
CA TYR A 609 17.05 3.58 -5.05
C TYR A 609 16.30 4.91 -4.82
N ALA A 610 15.87 5.15 -3.58
CA ALA A 610 15.25 6.40 -3.11
C ALA A 610 16.02 7.70 -3.44
N ARG A 611 17.36 7.64 -3.52
CA ARG A 611 18.23 8.78 -3.87
C ARG A 611 18.61 8.78 -5.36
N SER A 612 18.88 7.62 -5.94
CA SER A 612 19.37 7.47 -7.33
C SER A 612 18.25 7.59 -8.38
N SER A 613 17.00 7.24 -8.05
CA SER A 613 15.83 7.43 -8.92
C SER A 613 15.44 8.91 -9.10
N VAL A 614 15.76 9.76 -8.13
CA VAL A 614 15.49 11.22 -8.16
C VAL A 614 16.58 11.97 -8.94
N ASP A 615 17.84 11.59 -8.77
CA ASP A 615 18.96 12.11 -9.56
C ASP A 615 19.39 11.11 -10.63
N LYS A 616 18.80 11.24 -11.83
CA LYS A 616 19.06 10.40 -13.01
C LYS A 616 20.52 10.36 -13.48
N THR A 617 21.40 11.17 -12.88
CA THR A 617 22.85 11.15 -13.17
C THR A 617 23.65 10.25 -12.23
N THR A 618 23.07 9.87 -11.09
CA THR A 618 23.70 8.98 -10.10
C THR A 618 23.77 7.56 -10.63
N ILE A 619 24.89 6.89 -10.36
CA ILE A 619 25.13 5.51 -10.77
C ILE A 619 24.79 4.60 -9.61
N ASP A 620 23.95 3.62 -9.89
CA ASP A 620 23.53 2.58 -8.96
C ASP A 620 24.10 1.22 -9.37
N HIS A 621 23.96 0.20 -8.53
CA HIS A 621 24.49 -1.13 -8.78
C HIS A 621 23.54 -2.27 -8.40
N VAL A 622 23.00 -2.95 -9.42
CA VAL A 622 22.15 -4.15 -9.26
C VAL A 622 23.00 -5.43 -9.37
N GLN A 623 22.82 -6.33 -8.41
CA GLN A 623 23.35 -7.69 -8.39
C GLN A 623 22.55 -8.61 -9.31
N TYR A 624 23.23 -9.53 -9.98
CA TYR A 624 22.54 -10.55 -10.77
C TYR A 624 21.83 -11.57 -9.85
N PRO A 625 20.70 -12.16 -10.27
CA PRO A 625 19.97 -13.17 -9.49
C PRO A 625 20.85 -14.30 -8.93
N ALA A 626 21.79 -14.82 -9.74
CA ALA A 626 22.73 -15.85 -9.32
C ALA A 626 23.70 -15.38 -8.22
N GLU A 627 24.04 -14.09 -8.19
CA GLU A 627 24.86 -13.49 -7.14
C GLU A 627 24.08 -13.32 -5.84
N VAL A 628 22.82 -12.87 -5.92
CA VAL A 628 21.93 -12.73 -4.76
C VAL A 628 21.66 -14.10 -4.13
N LEU A 629 21.34 -15.13 -4.93
CA LEU A 629 21.16 -16.51 -4.43
C LEU A 629 22.40 -17.07 -3.74
N LYS A 630 23.60 -16.69 -4.21
CA LYS A 630 24.86 -17.13 -3.62
C LYS A 630 25.21 -16.37 -2.34
N ARG A 631 25.00 -15.05 -2.33
CA ARG A 631 25.33 -14.15 -1.21
C ARG A 631 24.26 -14.17 -0.11
N LYS A 632 23.03 -14.54 -0.46
CA LYS A 632 21.84 -14.51 0.40
C LYS A 632 21.50 -13.11 0.93
N ALA A 633 21.83 -12.06 0.17
CA ALA A 633 21.54 -10.67 0.55
C ALA A 633 21.41 -9.78 -0.69
N GLY A 634 20.46 -8.86 -0.67
CA GLY A 634 20.22 -7.83 -1.68
C GLY A 634 19.29 -6.73 -1.17
N ASP A 635 19.25 -5.60 -1.86
CA ASP A 635 18.30 -4.51 -1.63
C ASP A 635 17.00 -4.68 -2.46
N CYS A 636 16.21 -3.62 -2.62
CA CYS A 636 14.90 -3.69 -3.26
C CYS A 636 14.98 -4.09 -4.74
N ASP A 637 15.94 -3.53 -5.48
CA ASP A 637 16.15 -3.76 -6.90
C ASP A 637 16.82 -5.11 -7.17
N ASP A 638 17.79 -5.51 -6.34
CA ASP A 638 18.38 -6.85 -6.37
C ASP A 638 17.33 -7.96 -6.21
N LEU A 639 16.50 -7.82 -5.16
CA LEU A 639 15.48 -8.82 -4.83
C LEU A 639 14.34 -8.81 -5.84
N THR A 640 13.97 -7.65 -6.37
CA THR A 640 12.99 -7.54 -7.46
C THR A 640 13.49 -8.27 -8.71
N ALA A 641 14.74 -8.05 -9.12
CA ALA A 641 15.33 -8.71 -10.28
C ALA A 641 15.41 -10.23 -10.08
N LEU A 642 15.81 -10.69 -8.89
CA LEU A 642 15.84 -12.11 -8.52
C LEU A 642 14.44 -12.75 -8.60
N TYR A 643 13.45 -12.16 -7.93
CA TYR A 643 12.12 -12.76 -7.84
C TYR A 643 11.43 -12.78 -9.21
N CYS A 644 11.57 -11.71 -10.01
CA CYS A 644 11.07 -11.70 -11.38
C CYS A 644 11.77 -12.79 -12.22
N ALA A 645 13.09 -12.98 -12.08
CA ALA A 645 13.82 -13.97 -12.86
C ALA A 645 13.35 -15.41 -12.53
N LEU A 646 13.05 -15.70 -11.27
CA LEU A 646 12.53 -17.01 -10.83
C LEU A 646 11.12 -17.27 -11.39
N LEU A 647 10.24 -16.28 -11.36
CA LEU A 647 8.87 -16.38 -11.87
C LEU A 647 8.85 -16.53 -13.41
N GLU A 648 9.62 -15.69 -14.12
CA GLU A 648 9.74 -15.76 -15.57
C GLU A 648 10.34 -17.09 -16.03
N ASN A 649 11.31 -17.66 -15.28
CA ASN A 649 11.90 -18.97 -15.60
C ASN A 649 10.84 -20.09 -15.64
N VAL A 650 9.83 -20.00 -14.78
CA VAL A 650 8.74 -20.98 -14.66
C VAL A 650 7.50 -20.63 -15.47
N GLY A 651 7.58 -19.59 -16.30
CA GLY A 651 6.52 -19.17 -17.22
C GLY A 651 5.42 -18.33 -16.57
N ILE A 652 5.71 -17.66 -15.45
CA ILE A 652 4.81 -16.68 -14.84
C ILE A 652 5.28 -15.29 -15.28
N ALA A 653 4.43 -14.58 -16.02
CA ALA A 653 4.73 -13.23 -16.49
C ALA A 653 4.84 -12.26 -15.32
N THR A 654 5.80 -11.35 -15.41
CA THR A 654 6.12 -10.36 -14.37
C THR A 654 6.13 -8.94 -14.91
N ALA A 655 6.00 -7.99 -13.99
CA ALA A 655 6.12 -6.57 -14.25
C ALA A 655 6.88 -5.89 -13.10
N LEU A 656 7.58 -4.82 -13.44
CA LEU A 656 8.26 -3.93 -12.50
C LEU A 656 7.33 -2.79 -12.14
N VAL A 657 7.18 -2.49 -10.85
CA VAL A 657 6.46 -1.30 -10.37
C VAL A 657 7.46 -0.23 -10.00
N ASP A 658 7.49 0.87 -10.77
CA ASP A 658 8.31 2.06 -10.54
C ASP A 658 7.63 3.01 -9.55
N TYR A 659 7.75 2.72 -8.25
CA TYR A 659 7.20 3.59 -7.21
C TYR A 659 8.21 4.70 -6.86
N PRO A 660 7.79 5.93 -6.54
CA PRO A 660 8.72 7.00 -6.15
C PRO A 660 9.63 6.57 -5.00
N GLY A 661 10.90 6.34 -5.31
CA GLY A 661 11.91 5.92 -4.35
C GLY A 661 11.85 4.45 -3.90
N HIS A 662 11.08 3.60 -4.59
CA HIS A 662 11.04 2.16 -4.37
C HIS A 662 10.71 1.37 -5.65
N ILE A 663 11.26 0.17 -5.82
CA ILE A 663 10.91 -0.74 -6.93
C ILE A 663 10.54 -2.11 -6.37
N PHE A 664 9.46 -2.68 -6.86
CA PHE A 664 8.99 -4.00 -6.43
C PHE A 664 8.31 -4.79 -7.56
N PRO A 665 8.26 -6.13 -7.46
CA PRO A 665 7.70 -6.99 -8.50
C PRO A 665 6.18 -7.09 -8.43
N MET A 666 5.57 -7.35 -9.59
CA MET A 666 4.19 -7.77 -9.75
C MET A 666 4.14 -8.99 -10.68
N PHE A 667 3.21 -9.93 -10.47
CA PHE A 667 3.11 -11.14 -11.30
C PHE A 667 1.69 -11.51 -11.72
N ASP A 668 1.56 -12.16 -12.88
CA ASP A 668 0.29 -12.57 -13.47
C ASP A 668 -0.23 -13.87 -12.83
N THR A 669 -1.45 -13.82 -12.30
CA THR A 669 -2.13 -15.02 -11.78
C THR A 669 -2.53 -16.00 -12.89
N GLY A 670 -2.60 -15.55 -14.14
CA GLY A 670 -3.08 -16.30 -15.28
C GLY A 670 -4.61 -16.21 -15.49
N ILE A 671 -5.32 -15.49 -14.61
CA ILE A 671 -6.78 -15.36 -14.65
C ILE A 671 -7.17 -14.10 -15.41
N SER A 672 -8.11 -14.23 -16.35
CA SER A 672 -8.69 -13.08 -17.04
C SER A 672 -9.58 -12.27 -16.10
N ARG A 673 -9.68 -10.97 -16.33
CA ARG A 673 -10.65 -10.08 -15.67
C ARG A 673 -12.08 -10.62 -15.70
N ASN A 674 -12.48 -11.27 -16.80
CA ASN A 674 -13.82 -11.83 -16.96
C ASN A 674 -14.06 -13.04 -16.05
N ASP A 675 -12.99 -13.72 -15.65
CA ASP A 675 -12.99 -14.93 -14.83
C ASP A 675 -12.59 -14.62 -13.39
N ALA A 676 -12.65 -13.33 -12.98
CA ALA A 676 -12.23 -12.92 -11.65
C ALA A 676 -13.03 -13.59 -10.52
N ASP A 677 -14.27 -13.98 -10.78
CA ASP A 677 -15.11 -14.74 -9.84
C ASP A 677 -14.51 -16.15 -9.54
N LEU A 678 -13.60 -16.68 -10.38
CA LEU A 678 -12.90 -17.96 -10.16
C LEU A 678 -11.74 -17.85 -9.16
N LEU A 679 -11.31 -16.64 -8.81
CA LEU A 679 -10.35 -16.39 -7.75
C LEU A 679 -11.09 -15.76 -6.56
N PRO A 680 -11.47 -16.56 -5.55
CA PRO A 680 -12.30 -16.11 -4.43
C PRO A 680 -11.49 -15.28 -3.43
N LEU A 681 -11.05 -14.11 -3.88
CA LEU A 681 -10.31 -13.13 -3.11
C LEU A 681 -11.02 -11.79 -3.20
N ASP A 682 -10.90 -10.99 -2.16
CA ASP A 682 -11.33 -9.59 -2.20
C ASP A 682 -10.65 -8.87 -3.37
N LYS A 683 -11.42 -8.04 -4.08
CA LYS A 683 -10.94 -7.23 -5.21
C LYS A 683 -9.80 -6.29 -4.83
N ASN A 684 -9.69 -5.98 -3.53
CA ASN A 684 -8.60 -5.17 -3.03
C ASN A 684 -7.26 -5.93 -3.01
N LEU A 685 -7.24 -7.26 -3.11
CA LEU A 685 -6.00 -8.05 -3.02
C LEU A 685 -5.31 -8.29 -4.37
N TYR A 686 -5.84 -7.76 -5.47
CA TYR A 686 -5.21 -7.88 -6.78
C TYR A 686 -5.48 -6.63 -7.61
N VAL A 687 -4.69 -6.44 -8.66
CA VAL A 687 -4.89 -5.35 -9.63
C VAL A 687 -5.22 -5.93 -10.98
N VAL A 688 -6.19 -5.32 -11.66
CA VAL A 688 -6.51 -5.67 -13.05
C VAL A 688 -5.57 -4.90 -13.96
N PHE A 689 -4.64 -5.62 -14.60
CA PHE A 689 -3.67 -5.08 -15.53
C PHE A 689 -3.65 -5.94 -16.80
N ASP A 690 -3.74 -5.29 -17.97
CA ASP A 690 -3.84 -5.96 -19.28
C ASP A 690 -4.92 -7.07 -19.35
N GLU A 691 -6.14 -6.76 -18.88
CA GLU A 691 -7.29 -7.68 -18.82
C GLU A 691 -7.05 -9.00 -18.04
N ARG A 692 -6.03 -9.02 -17.18
CA ARG A 692 -5.70 -10.12 -16.27
C ARG A 692 -5.58 -9.66 -14.84
N LEU A 693 -5.64 -10.60 -13.89
CA LEU A 693 -5.43 -10.31 -12.48
C LEU A 693 -3.95 -10.48 -12.13
N TRP A 694 -3.38 -9.42 -11.56
CA TRP A 694 -1.98 -9.35 -11.18
C TRP A 694 -1.83 -9.12 -9.68
N ILE A 695 -0.77 -9.70 -9.11
CA ILE A 695 -0.46 -9.61 -7.69
C ILE A 695 0.83 -8.83 -7.50
N PRO A 696 0.78 -7.64 -6.89
CA PRO A 696 1.97 -6.93 -6.44
C PRO A 696 2.53 -7.58 -5.17
N LEU A 697 3.85 -7.54 -5.00
CA LEU A 697 4.52 -8.15 -3.87
C LEU A 697 5.60 -7.22 -3.30
N GLU A 698 5.50 -6.88 -2.02
CA GLU A 698 6.52 -6.10 -1.33
C GLU A 698 7.71 -7.00 -0.96
N ILE A 699 8.70 -7.07 -1.88
CA ILE A 699 9.80 -8.02 -1.78
C ILE A 699 10.78 -7.70 -0.63
N THR A 700 10.76 -6.48 -0.08
CA THR A 700 11.58 -6.13 1.09
C THR A 700 11.14 -6.85 2.37
N GLN A 701 9.91 -7.35 2.39
CA GLN A 701 9.33 -8.10 3.52
C GLN A 701 9.51 -9.61 3.42
N LEU A 702 10.64 -10.04 2.83
CA LEU A 702 11.00 -11.46 2.66
C LEU A 702 11.16 -12.24 3.98
N ASP A 703 11.33 -11.53 5.12
CA ASP A 703 11.36 -12.12 6.46
C ASP A 703 9.95 -12.50 6.98
N LYS A 704 8.88 -11.96 6.39
CA LYS A 704 7.47 -12.20 6.75
C LYS A 704 6.85 -13.37 5.99
N SER A 705 5.54 -13.59 6.09
CA SER A 705 4.83 -14.60 5.28
C SER A 705 4.58 -14.06 3.87
N PHE A 706 4.41 -14.97 2.91
CA PHE A 706 4.00 -14.59 1.55
C PHE A 706 2.74 -13.71 1.52
N LEU A 707 1.70 -14.04 2.30
CA LEU A 707 0.48 -13.25 2.34
C LEU A 707 0.70 -11.85 2.92
N HIS A 708 1.60 -11.72 3.90
CA HIS A 708 1.97 -10.42 4.47
C HIS A 708 2.69 -9.54 3.43
N ALA A 709 3.69 -10.09 2.73
CA ALA A 709 4.40 -9.39 1.67
C ALA A 709 3.46 -9.03 0.50
N TRP A 710 2.50 -9.89 0.19
CA TRP A 710 1.47 -9.62 -0.82
C TRP A 710 0.55 -8.47 -0.39
N ARG A 711 -0.04 -8.53 0.82
CA ARG A 711 -0.88 -7.43 1.34
C ARG A 711 -0.11 -6.10 1.34
N ALA A 712 1.15 -6.11 1.79
CA ALA A 712 1.99 -4.92 1.76
C ALA A 712 2.24 -4.42 0.32
N GLY A 713 2.46 -5.31 -0.65
CA GLY A 713 2.63 -4.91 -2.06
C GLY A 713 1.36 -4.34 -2.67
N VAL A 714 0.20 -4.88 -2.31
CA VAL A 714 -1.11 -4.34 -2.66
C VAL A 714 -1.30 -2.97 -2.05
N ASP A 715 -1.01 -2.81 -0.76
CA ASP A 715 -1.12 -1.54 -0.06
C ASP A 715 -0.19 -0.50 -0.72
N GLU A 716 1.05 -0.86 -1.05
CA GLU A 716 2.01 0.02 -1.73
C GLU A 716 1.51 0.44 -3.13
N LEU A 717 1.03 -0.51 -3.93
CA LEU A 717 0.49 -0.22 -5.25
C LEU A 717 -0.81 0.59 -5.17
N SER A 718 -1.63 0.39 -4.14
CA SER A 718 -2.87 1.14 -3.91
C SER A 718 -2.61 2.63 -3.63
N LYS A 719 -1.43 2.97 -3.09
CA LYS A 719 -0.99 4.37 -2.91
C LYS A 719 -0.81 5.10 -4.24
N LEU A 720 -0.60 4.39 -5.36
CA LEU A 720 -0.52 4.99 -6.69
C LEU A 720 -1.91 5.25 -7.26
N SER A 721 -2.15 6.44 -7.83
CA SER A 721 -3.36 6.71 -8.62
C SER A 721 -3.57 5.67 -9.73
N SER A 722 -4.81 5.43 -10.16
CA SER A 722 -5.12 4.43 -11.22
C SER A 722 -4.38 4.70 -12.54
N LEU A 723 -4.06 5.96 -12.82
CA LEU A 723 -3.26 6.36 -13.97
C LEU A 723 -1.78 5.96 -13.79
N ASN A 724 -1.25 6.11 -12.58
CA ASN A 724 0.11 5.69 -12.24
C ASN A 724 0.23 4.16 -12.11
N GLN A 725 -0.79 3.46 -11.62
CA GLN A 725 -0.87 2.00 -11.66
C GLN A 725 -0.79 1.44 -13.09
N ARG A 726 -1.09 2.25 -14.11
CA ARG A 726 -0.91 1.88 -15.53
C ARG A 726 0.40 2.38 -16.14
N ARG A 727 0.90 3.52 -15.68
CA ARG A 727 2.09 4.19 -16.27
C ARG A 727 3.40 3.75 -15.64
N LEU A 728 3.38 3.41 -14.36
CA LEU A 728 4.54 3.03 -13.57
C LEU A 728 4.71 1.51 -13.48
N VAL A 729 3.76 0.75 -14.03
CA VAL A 729 3.89 -0.69 -14.19
C VAL A 729 4.48 -0.96 -15.57
N VAL A 730 5.67 -1.55 -15.59
CA VAL A 730 6.40 -1.90 -16.81
C VAL A 730 6.50 -3.42 -16.91
N PRO A 731 5.77 -4.05 -17.84
CA PRO A 731 5.88 -5.49 -18.09
C PRO A 731 7.32 -5.90 -18.43
N THR A 732 7.79 -6.98 -17.84
CA THR A 732 9.17 -7.48 -18.01
C THR A 732 9.46 -7.82 -19.47
N ASP A 733 8.49 -8.38 -20.19
CA ASP A 733 8.61 -8.74 -21.60
C ASP A 733 8.77 -7.49 -22.50
N GLN A 734 8.06 -6.40 -22.20
CA GLN A 734 8.22 -5.11 -22.87
C GLN A 734 9.58 -4.49 -22.52
N ALA A 735 9.97 -4.51 -21.25
CA ALA A 735 11.27 -3.99 -20.82
C ALA A 735 12.45 -4.75 -21.47
N TRP A 736 12.35 -6.06 -21.66
CA TRP A 736 13.36 -6.86 -22.38
C TRP A 736 13.51 -6.50 -23.87
N GLN A 737 12.49 -5.92 -24.50
CA GLN A 737 12.62 -5.45 -25.88
C GLN A 737 13.61 -4.27 -25.98
N GLU A 738 13.61 -3.42 -24.95
CA GLU A 738 14.49 -2.27 -24.82
C GLU A 738 15.86 -2.64 -24.21
N TYR A 739 15.84 -3.40 -23.12
CA TYR A 739 17.02 -3.84 -22.36
C TYR A 739 17.01 -5.37 -22.21
N PRO A 740 17.51 -6.12 -23.22
CA PRO A 740 17.55 -7.58 -23.15
C PRO A 740 18.44 -8.08 -22.00
N PRO A 741 18.12 -9.24 -21.40
CA PRO A 741 18.84 -9.75 -20.26
C PRO A 741 20.28 -10.14 -20.62
N ALA A 742 21.24 -9.70 -19.80
CA ALA A 742 22.65 -10.02 -19.99
C ALA A 742 23.03 -11.25 -19.16
N SER A 743 23.12 -12.42 -19.78
CA SER A 743 23.44 -13.64 -19.03
C SER A 743 24.86 -13.63 -18.46
N LEU A 744 24.96 -13.67 -17.14
CA LEU A 744 26.20 -13.85 -16.40
C LEU A 744 26.45 -15.35 -16.19
N SER A 745 27.27 -15.99 -17.02
CA SER A 745 27.62 -17.41 -16.83
C SER A 745 28.54 -17.61 -15.62
N LEU A 746 27.98 -17.81 -14.42
CA LEU A 746 28.74 -18.21 -13.24
C LEU A 746 28.91 -19.74 -13.21
N ALA A 747 30.11 -20.20 -12.88
CA ALA A 747 30.44 -21.63 -12.86
C ALA A 747 29.87 -22.42 -11.66
N ASN A 748 29.00 -21.82 -10.82
CA ASN A 748 28.56 -22.42 -9.55
C ASN A 748 27.04 -22.57 -9.48
N GLU A 749 26.57 -23.80 -9.28
CA GLU A 749 25.18 -24.12 -9.00
C GLU A 749 24.84 -23.80 -7.54
N VAL A 750 23.71 -23.12 -7.31
CA VAL A 750 23.13 -22.90 -5.97
C VAL A 750 21.99 -23.89 -5.82
N ALA A 751 22.11 -24.81 -4.86
CA ALA A 751 21.05 -25.76 -4.57
C ALA A 751 19.90 -25.06 -3.82
N PRO A 752 18.63 -25.32 -4.18
CA PRO A 752 17.49 -24.84 -3.41
C PRO A 752 17.35 -25.60 -2.08
N PRO A 753 16.56 -25.07 -1.12
CA PRO A 753 16.25 -25.78 0.12
C PRO A 753 15.59 -27.15 -0.13
N ASP A 754 15.93 -28.14 0.68
CA ASP A 754 15.32 -29.47 0.61
C ASP A 754 13.80 -29.42 0.86
N ARG A 755 13.04 -30.25 0.13
CA ARG A 755 11.58 -30.35 0.29
C ARG A 755 11.16 -30.58 1.74
N ALA A 756 11.89 -31.39 2.49
CA ALA A 756 11.56 -31.71 3.89
C ALA A 756 11.59 -30.47 4.80
N THR A 757 12.48 -29.52 4.52
CA THR A 757 12.62 -28.27 5.29
C THR A 757 11.61 -27.22 4.83
N LEU A 758 11.34 -27.17 3.52
CA LEU A 758 10.45 -26.17 2.92
C LEU A 758 8.95 -26.51 3.06
N ALA A 759 8.58 -27.79 3.04
CA ALA A 759 7.18 -28.21 3.01
C ALA A 759 6.31 -27.69 4.17
N PRO A 760 6.77 -27.67 5.44
CA PRO A 760 5.97 -27.10 6.53
C PRO A 760 5.64 -25.61 6.33
N HIS A 761 6.56 -24.86 5.72
CA HIS A 761 6.38 -23.43 5.46
C HIS A 761 5.40 -23.18 4.32
N VAL A 762 5.52 -23.94 3.23
CA VAL A 762 4.56 -23.91 2.12
C VAL A 762 3.17 -24.31 2.60
N GLN A 763 3.06 -25.34 3.45
CA GLN A 763 1.77 -25.76 4.02
C GLN A 763 1.15 -24.67 4.91
N ALA A 764 1.96 -23.98 5.72
CA ALA A 764 1.48 -22.88 6.54
C ALA A 764 0.98 -21.70 5.69
N ALA A 765 1.75 -21.29 4.67
CA ALA A 765 1.34 -20.23 3.74
C ALA A 765 0.09 -20.61 2.94
N PHE A 766 -0.02 -21.88 2.54
CA PHE A 766 -1.22 -22.40 1.87
C PHE A 766 -2.44 -22.40 2.78
N ALA A 767 -2.28 -22.75 4.06
CA ALA A 767 -3.36 -22.69 5.05
C ALA A 767 -3.85 -21.25 5.27
N GLU A 768 -2.94 -20.28 5.32
CA GLU A 768 -3.27 -18.85 5.43
C GLU A 768 -4.08 -18.37 4.21
N LEU A 769 -3.66 -18.74 3.00
CA LEU A 769 -4.40 -18.44 1.77
C LEU A 769 -5.78 -19.11 1.77
N ARG A 770 -5.87 -20.36 2.21
CA ARG A 770 -7.15 -21.08 2.27
C ARG A 770 -8.12 -20.44 3.24
N GLN A 771 -7.65 -19.99 4.40
CA GLN A 771 -8.49 -19.25 5.35
C GLN A 771 -9.07 -17.98 4.73
N LEU A 772 -8.25 -17.24 3.98
CA LEU A 772 -8.70 -16.03 3.28
C LEU A 772 -9.74 -16.35 2.19
N ILE A 773 -9.54 -17.43 1.44
CA ILE A 773 -10.52 -17.93 0.47
C ILE A 773 -11.84 -18.31 1.17
N ASP A 774 -11.77 -19.05 2.28
CA ASP A 774 -12.94 -19.50 3.02
C ASP A 774 -13.74 -18.30 3.58
N GLU A 775 -13.06 -17.27 4.10
CA GLU A 775 -13.68 -16.01 4.55
C GLU A 775 -14.37 -15.25 3.40
N TYR A 776 -13.75 -15.19 2.22
CA TYR A 776 -14.39 -14.60 1.05
C TYR A 776 -15.61 -15.41 0.60
N VAL A 777 -15.52 -16.74 0.59
CA VAL A 777 -16.66 -17.61 0.25
C VAL A 777 -17.81 -17.41 1.23
N GLU A 778 -17.50 -17.31 2.52
CA GLU A 778 -18.50 -17.07 3.56
C GLU A 778 -19.22 -15.73 3.35
N THR A 779 -18.47 -14.64 3.24
CA THR A 779 -19.03 -13.28 3.13
C THR A 779 -19.70 -12.99 1.79
N ALA A 780 -19.14 -13.45 0.67
CA ALA A 780 -19.64 -13.14 -0.66
C ALA A 780 -20.74 -14.10 -1.15
N TYR A 781 -20.80 -15.34 -0.64
CA TYR A 781 -21.73 -16.35 -1.10
C TYR A 781 -22.61 -16.93 0.00
N LEU A 782 -22.05 -17.40 1.12
CA LEU A 782 -22.84 -18.10 2.13
C LEU A 782 -23.75 -17.16 2.93
N ASP A 783 -23.24 -16.04 3.44
CA ASP A 783 -23.99 -15.05 4.20
C ASP A 783 -25.20 -14.49 3.40
N PRO A 784 -25.05 -14.07 2.13
CA PRO A 784 -26.19 -13.64 1.34
C PRO A 784 -27.20 -14.76 1.06
N LEU A 785 -26.76 -16.02 0.97
CA LEU A 785 -27.66 -17.18 0.81
C LEU A 785 -28.42 -17.53 2.09
N VAL A 786 -27.93 -17.13 3.28
CA VAL A 786 -28.71 -17.22 4.53
C VAL A 786 -29.88 -16.24 4.49
N VAL A 787 -29.66 -15.01 4.00
CA VAL A 787 -30.70 -13.97 3.91
C VAL A 787 -31.65 -14.21 2.75
N THR A 788 -31.12 -14.66 1.60
CA THR A 788 -31.88 -14.93 0.37
C THR A 788 -31.68 -16.36 -0.11
N PRO A 789 -32.27 -17.36 0.58
CA PRO A 789 -32.07 -18.76 0.21
C PRO A 789 -32.40 -19.05 -1.24
N ASP A 790 -33.46 -18.50 -1.82
CA ASP A 790 -33.86 -18.80 -3.20
C ASP A 790 -33.05 -18.10 -4.31
N ASN A 791 -31.93 -17.44 -3.99
CA ASN A 791 -31.08 -16.80 -4.99
C ASN A 791 -30.36 -17.83 -5.87
N LYS A 792 -31.00 -18.20 -6.99
CA LYS A 792 -30.53 -19.26 -7.87
C LYS A 792 -29.21 -18.95 -8.56
N GLN A 793 -29.00 -17.69 -8.94
CA GLN A 793 -27.78 -17.27 -9.63
C GLN A 793 -26.57 -17.38 -8.70
N LEU A 794 -26.72 -16.95 -7.45
CA LEU A 794 -25.65 -17.02 -6.45
C LEU A 794 -25.28 -18.48 -6.10
N ARG A 795 -26.27 -19.39 -6.03
CA ARG A 795 -26.05 -20.82 -5.84
C ARG A 795 -25.26 -21.47 -6.98
N LEU A 796 -25.62 -21.14 -8.23
CA LEU A 796 -24.90 -21.63 -9.41
C LEU A 796 -23.44 -21.15 -9.36
N LYS A 797 -23.20 -19.87 -9.06
CA LYS A 797 -21.85 -19.33 -8.93
C LYS A 797 -21.05 -20.03 -7.82
N LEU A 798 -21.65 -20.27 -6.66
CA LEU A 798 -20.99 -20.98 -5.55
C LEU A 798 -20.57 -22.41 -5.94
N ILE A 799 -21.44 -23.15 -6.63
CA ILE A 799 -21.10 -24.51 -7.09
C ILE A 799 -19.97 -24.48 -8.12
N LYS A 800 -20.04 -23.57 -9.11
CA LYS A 800 -18.95 -23.38 -10.08
C LYS A 800 -17.62 -23.07 -9.40
N LEU A 801 -17.64 -22.19 -8.40
CA LEU A 801 -16.47 -21.83 -7.62
C LEU A 801 -15.87 -23.05 -6.89
N TYR A 802 -16.69 -23.84 -6.19
CA TYR A 802 -16.17 -25.05 -5.53
C TYR A 802 -15.58 -26.06 -6.52
N LEU A 803 -16.15 -26.20 -7.71
CA LEU A 803 -15.57 -27.05 -8.76
C LEU A 803 -14.24 -26.51 -9.27
N ALA A 804 -14.13 -25.19 -9.49
CA ALA A 804 -12.88 -24.53 -9.89
C ALA A 804 -11.77 -24.68 -8.84
N LEU A 805 -12.13 -24.68 -7.56
CA LEU A 805 -11.23 -24.93 -6.42
C LEU A 805 -10.92 -26.43 -6.18
N LEU A 806 -11.35 -27.32 -7.08
CA LEU A 806 -11.24 -28.79 -6.96
C LEU A 806 -11.92 -29.37 -5.71
N GLN A 807 -12.83 -28.62 -5.07
CA GLN A 807 -13.62 -29.05 -3.91
C GLN A 807 -14.86 -29.82 -4.36
N TYR A 808 -14.66 -30.91 -5.10
CA TYR A 808 -15.75 -31.65 -5.76
C TYR A 808 -16.79 -32.19 -4.79
N ASP A 809 -16.36 -32.75 -3.64
CA ASP A 809 -17.29 -33.26 -2.64
C ASP A 809 -18.13 -32.14 -2.01
N THR A 810 -17.53 -30.98 -1.73
CA THR A 810 -18.25 -29.80 -1.23
C THR A 810 -19.28 -29.31 -2.26
N ALA A 811 -18.89 -29.23 -3.54
CA ALA A 811 -19.79 -28.84 -4.63
C ALA A 811 -20.98 -29.81 -4.76
N ILE A 812 -20.72 -31.11 -4.76
CA ILE A 812 -21.75 -32.16 -4.87
C ILE A 812 -22.69 -32.11 -3.67
N ASN A 813 -22.17 -32.09 -2.43
CA ASN A 813 -23.00 -32.03 -1.22
C ASN A 813 -23.87 -30.76 -1.17
N THR A 814 -23.33 -29.64 -1.65
CA THR A 814 -24.07 -28.36 -1.74
C THR A 814 -25.25 -28.50 -2.72
N ALA A 815 -25.00 -29.04 -3.92
CA ALA A 815 -26.04 -29.26 -4.93
C ALA A 815 -27.10 -30.31 -4.48
N GLU A 816 -26.70 -31.38 -3.79
CA GLU A 816 -27.64 -32.35 -3.21
C GLU A 816 -28.52 -31.71 -2.14
N THR A 817 -27.94 -30.87 -1.27
CA THR A 817 -28.68 -30.12 -0.25
C THR A 817 -29.69 -29.17 -0.89
N HIS A 818 -29.33 -28.50 -1.99
CA HIS A 818 -30.24 -27.64 -2.75
C HIS A 818 -31.46 -28.41 -3.27
N LEU A 819 -31.26 -29.61 -3.84
CA LEU A 819 -32.36 -30.47 -4.30
C LEU A 819 -33.26 -30.93 -3.14
N LEU A 820 -32.65 -31.37 -2.02
CA LEU A 820 -33.39 -31.85 -0.85
C LEU A 820 -34.27 -30.75 -0.24
N GLN A 821 -33.77 -29.52 -0.21
CA GLN A 821 -34.49 -28.36 0.32
C GLN A 821 -35.45 -27.75 -0.71
N LYS A 822 -35.52 -28.28 -1.94
CA LYS A 822 -36.34 -27.78 -3.05
C LYS A 822 -36.05 -26.32 -3.43
N LEU A 823 -34.77 -25.97 -3.39
CA LEU A 823 -34.31 -24.61 -3.66
C LEU A 823 -33.73 -24.54 -5.08
N GLY A 824 -34.17 -23.58 -5.88
CA GLY A 824 -33.71 -23.39 -7.27
C GLY A 824 -34.45 -24.23 -8.32
N ASP A 825 -33.87 -24.33 -9.51
CA ASP A 825 -34.40 -25.14 -10.62
C ASP A 825 -33.82 -26.57 -10.59
N PRO A 826 -34.64 -27.62 -10.40
CA PRO A 826 -34.17 -29.00 -10.33
C PRO A 826 -33.40 -29.45 -11.58
N ALA A 827 -33.78 -28.98 -12.78
CA ALA A 827 -33.07 -29.35 -14.01
C ALA A 827 -31.64 -28.78 -14.01
N ALA A 828 -31.48 -27.51 -13.61
CA ALA A 828 -30.19 -26.87 -13.45
C ALA A 828 -29.33 -27.58 -12.39
N THR A 829 -29.91 -27.95 -11.24
CA THR A 829 -29.16 -28.58 -10.16
C THR A 829 -28.75 -30.02 -10.48
N TYR A 830 -29.56 -30.80 -11.20
CA TYR A 830 -29.12 -32.10 -11.72
C TYR A 830 -28.00 -31.95 -12.75
N ASN A 831 -28.03 -30.91 -13.60
CA ASN A 831 -26.92 -30.62 -14.52
C ASN A 831 -25.64 -30.28 -13.75
N GLN A 832 -25.73 -29.44 -12.71
CA GLN A 832 -24.62 -29.10 -11.82
C GLN A 832 -24.01 -30.36 -11.14
N LEU A 833 -24.84 -31.28 -10.65
CA LEU A 833 -24.38 -32.56 -10.10
C LEU A 833 -23.71 -33.43 -11.17
N GLY A 834 -24.25 -33.44 -12.39
CA GLY A 834 -23.63 -34.11 -13.54
C GLY A 834 -22.19 -33.66 -13.75
N VAL A 835 -21.96 -32.34 -13.78
CA VAL A 835 -20.61 -31.76 -13.90
C VAL A 835 -19.74 -32.14 -12.70
N GLY A 836 -20.24 -31.99 -11.47
CA GLY A 836 -19.46 -32.31 -10.27
C GLY A 836 -19.00 -33.77 -10.21
N TYR A 837 -19.88 -34.72 -10.50
CA TYR A 837 -19.52 -36.14 -10.58
C TYR A 837 -18.57 -36.43 -11.74
N PHE A 838 -18.65 -35.71 -12.86
CA PHE A 838 -17.70 -35.86 -13.97
C PHE A 838 -16.30 -35.44 -13.57
N MET A 839 -16.16 -34.24 -12.96
CA MET A 839 -14.87 -33.71 -12.52
C MET A 839 -14.21 -34.58 -11.45
N LYS A 840 -15.04 -35.22 -10.61
CA LYS A 840 -14.59 -36.23 -9.63
C LYS A 840 -14.17 -37.58 -10.27
N GLY A 841 -14.51 -37.81 -11.54
CA GLY A 841 -14.25 -39.05 -12.26
C GLY A 841 -15.34 -40.13 -12.11
N GLU A 842 -16.46 -39.83 -11.47
CA GLU A 842 -17.59 -40.75 -11.26
C GLU A 842 -18.57 -40.71 -12.45
N LEU A 843 -18.10 -41.15 -13.63
CA LEU A 843 -18.80 -41.00 -14.91
C LEU A 843 -20.22 -41.58 -14.93
N THR A 844 -20.46 -42.72 -14.27
CA THR A 844 -21.81 -43.33 -14.22
C THR A 844 -22.81 -42.44 -13.47
N ARG A 845 -22.39 -41.83 -12.36
CA ARG A 845 -23.25 -40.90 -11.60
C ARG A 845 -23.43 -39.58 -12.34
N SER A 846 -22.39 -39.15 -13.05
CA SER A 846 -22.46 -37.99 -13.94
C SER A 846 -23.53 -38.18 -15.02
N ALA A 847 -23.46 -39.27 -15.79
CA ALA A 847 -24.44 -39.60 -16.83
C ALA A 847 -25.87 -39.69 -16.29
N LEU A 848 -26.05 -40.32 -15.11
CA LEU A 848 -27.36 -40.40 -14.46
C LEU A 848 -27.95 -39.03 -14.15
N ASN A 849 -27.14 -38.10 -13.64
CA ASN A 849 -27.61 -36.76 -13.29
C ASN A 849 -27.85 -35.88 -14.54
N PHE A 850 -27.03 -35.99 -15.58
CA PHE A 850 -27.32 -35.34 -16.87
C PHE A 850 -28.61 -35.89 -17.51
N GLN A 851 -28.85 -37.20 -17.45
CA GLN A 851 -30.11 -37.79 -17.90
C GLN A 851 -31.30 -37.24 -17.11
N ARG A 852 -31.21 -37.15 -15.77
CA ARG A 852 -32.27 -36.55 -14.94
C ARG A 852 -32.54 -35.09 -15.28
N ALA A 853 -31.51 -34.31 -15.57
CA ALA A 853 -31.67 -32.93 -16.03
C ALA A 853 -32.41 -32.86 -17.38
N LEU A 854 -32.03 -33.73 -18.33
CA LEU A 854 -32.65 -33.82 -19.65
C LEU A 854 -34.10 -34.33 -19.59
N ASP A 855 -34.42 -35.26 -18.68
CA ASP A 855 -35.79 -35.74 -18.47
C ASP A 855 -36.73 -34.61 -18.03
N LEU A 856 -36.21 -33.63 -17.27
CA LEU A 856 -36.95 -32.44 -16.86
C LEU A 856 -37.05 -31.39 -17.97
N ARG A 857 -36.09 -31.34 -18.90
CA ARG A 857 -36.09 -30.44 -20.08
C ARG A 857 -35.69 -31.17 -21.38
N PRO A 858 -36.57 -32.00 -21.97
CA PRO A 858 -36.19 -32.93 -23.06
C PRO A 858 -35.75 -32.28 -24.38
N GLN A 859 -36.07 -30.99 -24.59
CA GLN A 859 -35.73 -30.23 -25.79
C GLN A 859 -34.44 -29.40 -25.65
N ASP A 860 -33.81 -29.39 -24.47
CA ASP A 860 -32.59 -28.63 -24.25
C ASP A 860 -31.39 -29.33 -24.89
N SER A 861 -30.88 -28.75 -25.98
CA SER A 861 -29.74 -29.30 -26.72
C SER A 861 -28.43 -29.23 -25.94
N GLY A 862 -28.28 -28.27 -25.01
CA GLY A 862 -27.09 -28.12 -24.20
C GLY A 862 -26.98 -29.23 -23.15
N LEU A 863 -28.09 -29.54 -22.46
CA LEU A 863 -28.16 -30.68 -21.53
C LEU A 863 -27.89 -32.02 -22.22
N ARG A 864 -28.39 -32.18 -23.46
CA ARG A 864 -28.08 -33.36 -24.28
C ARG A 864 -26.60 -33.42 -24.64
N GLY A 865 -25.99 -32.29 -25.01
CA GLY A 865 -24.55 -32.21 -25.28
C GLY A 865 -23.68 -32.64 -24.10
N ASN A 866 -24.03 -32.21 -22.88
CA ASN A 866 -23.33 -32.66 -21.66
C ASN A 866 -23.44 -34.18 -21.44
N LEU A 867 -24.63 -34.77 -21.65
CA LEU A 867 -24.81 -36.21 -21.54
C LEU A 867 -23.98 -36.97 -22.59
N ASP A 868 -24.02 -36.50 -23.85
CA ASP A 868 -23.28 -37.10 -24.96
C ASP A 868 -21.76 -37.07 -24.70
N LEU A 869 -21.24 -35.99 -24.14
CA LEU A 869 -19.83 -35.85 -23.73
C LEU A 869 -19.43 -36.94 -22.73
N VAL A 870 -20.25 -37.19 -21.72
CA VAL A 870 -19.98 -38.24 -20.72
C VAL A 870 -20.07 -39.64 -21.32
N LEU A 871 -21.10 -39.90 -22.12
CA LEU A 871 -21.28 -41.20 -22.77
C LEU A 871 -20.12 -41.51 -23.74
N ALA A 872 -19.63 -40.51 -24.47
CA ALA A 872 -18.44 -40.65 -25.32
C ALA A 872 -17.20 -41.01 -24.49
N ARG A 873 -16.99 -40.36 -23.33
CA ARG A 873 -15.87 -40.67 -22.44
C ARG A 873 -15.99 -42.05 -21.77
N MET A 874 -17.19 -42.49 -21.42
CA MET A 874 -17.45 -43.85 -20.93
C MET A 874 -17.21 -44.92 -22.01
N GLY A 875 -17.64 -44.66 -23.25
CA GLY A 875 -17.39 -45.54 -24.40
C GLY A 875 -15.90 -45.69 -24.73
N GLY A 876 -15.15 -44.57 -24.70
CA GLY A 876 -13.70 -44.58 -24.91
C GLY A 876 -12.90 -45.28 -23.80
N GLN A 877 -13.43 -45.36 -22.57
CA GLN A 877 -12.84 -46.17 -21.49
C GLN A 877 -13.12 -47.68 -21.65
N SER A 878 -14.25 -48.06 -22.26
CA SER A 878 -14.60 -49.47 -22.49
C SER A 878 -13.78 -50.14 -23.61
N ASP A 879 -13.22 -49.35 -24.54
CA ASP A 879 -12.32 -49.82 -25.60
C ASP A 879 -10.84 -49.95 -25.16
N GLN A 880 -10.51 -49.58 -23.91
CA GLN A 880 -9.21 -49.87 -23.30
C GLN A 880 -9.29 -51.16 -22.46
N GLU A 881 -9.33 -52.32 -23.13
CA GLU A 881 -9.11 -53.60 -22.44
C GLU A 881 -7.71 -53.67 -21.80
N PRO A 882 -7.58 -54.11 -20.53
CA PRO A 882 -6.29 -54.32 -19.88
C PRO A 882 -5.68 -55.63 -20.41
N GLY A 883 -5.03 -55.61 -21.58
CA GLY A 883 -4.44 -56.86 -22.08
C GLY A 883 -3.74 -56.91 -23.44
N ARG A 884 -3.59 -55.81 -24.19
CA ARG A 884 -2.82 -55.85 -25.46
C ARG A 884 -1.52 -55.07 -25.38
N VAL A 885 -0.44 -55.80 -25.13
CA VAL A 885 0.93 -55.37 -25.44
C VAL A 885 1.11 -55.49 -26.96
N ALA A 886 1.23 -54.36 -27.66
CA ALA A 886 1.69 -54.32 -29.04
C ALA A 886 3.11 -53.72 -29.10
N PRO A 887 3.97 -54.21 -30.01
CA PRO A 887 5.42 -54.07 -29.90
C PRO A 887 5.92 -52.69 -30.33
N THR A 888 7.08 -52.36 -29.78
CA THR A 888 7.90 -51.17 -30.06
C THR A 888 8.13 -50.94 -31.57
N GLY A 889 7.90 -49.70 -32.01
CA GLY A 889 8.49 -49.16 -33.24
C GLY A 889 7.53 -48.34 -34.10
N GLN A 890 7.91 -47.06 -34.29
CA GLN A 890 7.39 -46.07 -35.24
C GLN A 890 6.20 -45.20 -34.82
N ALA A 891 6.44 -43.90 -34.99
CA ALA A 891 5.58 -42.79 -34.68
C ALA A 891 4.19 -42.94 -35.32
N ALA A 892 3.17 -42.99 -34.47
CA ALA A 892 1.80 -42.67 -34.82
C ALA A 892 1.31 -41.68 -33.79
N ASP A 893 0.94 -40.51 -34.29
CA ASP A 893 0.25 -39.41 -33.63
C ASP A 893 -0.93 -39.96 -32.81
N LYS A 894 -0.74 -40.14 -31.49
CA LYS A 894 -1.83 -40.50 -30.58
C LYS A 894 -2.31 -39.21 -29.93
N GLY A 895 -3.44 -38.72 -30.43
CA GLY A 895 -4.12 -37.53 -29.93
C GLY A 895 -4.19 -37.54 -28.41
N ALA A 896 -3.72 -36.44 -27.81
CA ALA A 896 -3.92 -36.15 -26.41
C ALA A 896 -5.42 -36.27 -26.11
N ALA A 897 -5.79 -37.06 -25.11
CA ALA A 897 -7.16 -37.03 -24.60
C ALA A 897 -7.44 -35.59 -24.15
N GLU A 898 -8.40 -34.94 -24.79
CA GLU A 898 -8.81 -33.56 -24.48
C GLU A 898 -9.06 -33.46 -22.97
N VAL A 899 -8.34 -32.55 -22.32
CA VAL A 899 -8.54 -32.20 -20.92
C VAL A 899 -9.79 -31.34 -20.89
N VAL A 900 -10.88 -31.90 -20.36
CA VAL A 900 -12.17 -31.20 -20.24
C VAL A 900 -12.15 -30.40 -18.93
N ASP A 901 -12.34 -29.09 -19.01
CA ASP A 901 -12.46 -28.17 -17.87
C ASP A 901 -13.94 -27.91 -17.52
N VAL A 902 -14.19 -27.33 -16.35
CA VAL A 902 -15.52 -26.96 -15.83
C VAL A 902 -16.28 -26.04 -16.80
N ASP A 903 -15.55 -25.20 -17.54
CA ASP A 903 -16.11 -24.24 -18.49
C ASP A 903 -16.50 -24.85 -19.85
N ASP A 904 -16.04 -26.07 -20.15
CA ASP A 904 -16.42 -26.79 -21.38
C ASP A 904 -17.86 -27.33 -21.32
N PHE A 905 -18.46 -27.37 -20.12
CA PHE A 905 -19.81 -27.84 -19.92
C PHE A 905 -20.86 -26.76 -20.21
N TYR A 906 -21.98 -27.17 -20.79
CA TYR A 906 -23.17 -26.33 -20.86
C TYR A 906 -23.73 -26.12 -19.46
N TRP A 907 -23.84 -24.86 -19.04
CA TRP A 907 -24.49 -24.47 -17.79
C TRP A 907 -25.88 -23.94 -18.07
N LEU A 908 -26.88 -24.59 -17.48
CA LEU A 908 -28.27 -24.13 -17.55
C LEU A 908 -28.43 -22.89 -16.65
N ASP A 909 -28.66 -21.73 -17.24
CA ASP A 909 -28.98 -20.52 -16.48
C ASP A 909 -30.34 -20.70 -15.75
N PRO A 910 -30.40 -20.43 -14.43
CA PRO A 910 -31.51 -20.85 -13.57
C PRO A 910 -32.75 -19.94 -13.52
#